data_AF-A0A852VNG2-F1
#
_entry.id   AF-A0A852VNG2-F1
#
_cell.length_a   1.000
_cell.length_b   1.000
_cell.length_c   1.000
_cell.angle_alpha   90.00
_cell.angle_beta   90.00
_cell.angle_gamma   90.00
#
_symmetry.space_group_name_H-M   'P 1'
#
loop_
_entity.id
_entity.type
_entity.pdbx_description
1 polymer ?
#
loop_
_entity_poly.entity_id
_entity_poly.type
_entity_poly.pdbx_seq_one_letter_code
_entity_poly.pdbx_strand_id
1 'polypeptide(L)'
;MRAVTDLAGLSEAFERCRSEARRAFGDDSVYVEELMPRAKHLEVQILGDGMGQVVSLGERECSIQRRHQKLVEWAPSPVLNSHQRDALSRAAVALMAPLEYRGLGTVEFLVDPDTLAAGAEFTFVFIEVNPRLQVEHTVTEQVTGLDLVASQLRVAVGESLDDLSLEGGSSPVQDTFAIQARVNAEHTVGAVTTAATGTVTDFVVPAEARVDTYARPGLVVDGTFDSLLAKVVTRTQGSFAEAAADAVSALSELVISGVDTNVDLLRSVLTHEEFISGQATTSFLDEHESVSGQFEAAGDPSQVTAAFAAAVVSVDVRPGQAIGPGTALVTLESMKMEHPLTAGVSGTVDQVRVAVGDQVRVGQVIAEITVHAGNYGEEELSDQVDLDYVRPDLEELLRRRAAVTDEARPEAMAKRHRTGHRSARENISALVDDDSFLEFGALPVAAQRSRRDMQDLIARTPGDGIVTGLAKINGAEFGSEVSEAAVLAYDYTVLAGTQGYFNHKKTDRILSIAKQKKVPIVFFAEGGGGRPGDTDVNHVLGSGLNVTTFTMMGSLSGVVPTIGVLTGRCFAGNAALLGCCDVIIGTRDSNLGMAGPAMIEGGGLGRFTPEEVGPMDVQGPNGVVDIVVEDDEEAVLAAQRYLSYFQGPVSQWSFSDQRRLRHLIPENRKAIYNIREVIDNLVDEGSVLELRREFGIGAVTALVRVEGKPMGLVANNPAHLGGAIDSEAADKMARFLQLCDAHGLPVVSLCDTPGFMVGPESEGTATVRHFSRLFVISAHLRIPMITVILRKGYGLGAQAMAAGGFLEPLTTIAWPTGEFGPMGLEGAVQLAYSKELAAIADDGERDRRYRQHLDELYDAGKAINSAMKQDFDEVIDPAETRRWVASTLRSFPTYEGEATRYVDTW
;
A
#
# COMPACT_ATOMS: atom_id res chain seq x y z
N MET A 1 -11.82 -7.51 -22.46
CA MET A 1 -11.17 -7.26 -23.77
C MET A 1 -12.26 -7.04 -24.81
N ARG A 2 -12.06 -6.13 -25.76
CA ARG A 2 -12.99 -5.86 -26.86
C ARG A 2 -12.19 -5.62 -28.15
N ALA A 3 -12.41 -6.44 -29.17
CA ALA A 3 -11.82 -6.24 -30.48
C ALA A 3 -12.50 -5.06 -31.20
N VAL A 4 -11.72 -4.17 -31.82
CA VAL A 4 -12.21 -3.03 -32.58
C VAL A 4 -11.63 -3.09 -33.99
N THR A 5 -12.47 -3.32 -34.99
CA THR A 5 -12.07 -3.39 -36.41
C THR A 5 -12.46 -2.16 -37.22
N ASP A 6 -13.24 -1.25 -36.63
CA ASP A 6 -13.64 0.04 -37.21
C ASP A 6 -13.50 1.17 -36.17
N LEU A 7 -12.95 2.30 -36.61
CA LEU A 7 -12.66 3.45 -35.76
C LEU A 7 -13.93 4.03 -35.12
N ALA A 8 -15.08 3.94 -35.80
CA ALA A 8 -16.35 4.41 -35.27
C ALA A 8 -16.80 3.66 -33.98
N GLY A 9 -16.40 2.39 -33.83
CA GLY A 9 -16.73 1.58 -32.65
C GLY A 9 -15.78 1.77 -31.46
N LEU A 10 -14.66 2.49 -31.64
CA LEU A 10 -13.61 2.59 -30.63
C LEU A 10 -14.09 3.22 -29.33
N SER A 11 -14.84 4.32 -29.41
CA SER A 11 -15.30 5.03 -28.21
C SER A 11 -16.22 4.18 -27.34
N GLU A 12 -17.14 3.43 -27.95
CA GLU A 12 -18.05 2.55 -27.22
C GLU A 12 -17.31 1.36 -26.61
N ALA A 13 -16.41 0.73 -27.38
CA ALA A 13 -15.62 -0.39 -26.91
C ALA A 13 -14.68 0.01 -25.76
N PHE A 14 -14.08 1.21 -25.83
CA PHE A 14 -13.20 1.74 -24.79
C PHE A 14 -13.95 1.97 -23.47
N GLU A 15 -15.09 2.67 -23.50
CA GLU A 15 -15.89 2.91 -22.29
C GLU A 15 -16.46 1.63 -21.69
N ARG A 16 -16.87 0.67 -22.53
CA ARG A 16 -17.27 -0.66 -22.06
C ARG A 16 -16.12 -1.42 -21.39
N CYS A 17 -14.94 -1.45 -22.00
CA CYS A 17 -13.74 -2.07 -21.41
C CYS A 17 -13.39 -1.43 -20.05
N ARG A 18 -13.41 -0.10 -19.96
CA ARG A 18 -13.15 0.63 -18.72
C ARG A 18 -14.16 0.32 -17.62
N SER A 19 -15.44 0.33 -17.97
CA SER A 19 -16.53 -0.01 -17.04
C SER A 19 -16.41 -1.45 -16.51
N GLU A 20 -16.11 -2.40 -17.40
CA GLU A 20 -15.87 -3.79 -17.03
C GLU A 20 -14.64 -3.96 -16.15
N ALA A 21 -13.52 -3.30 -16.49
CA ALA A 21 -12.28 -3.33 -15.72
C ALA A 21 -12.50 -2.74 -14.31
N ARG A 22 -13.18 -1.59 -14.21
CA ARG A 22 -13.51 -0.97 -12.93
C ARG A 22 -14.39 -1.87 -12.07
N ARG A 23 -15.37 -2.55 -12.67
CA ARG A 23 -16.27 -3.47 -11.96
C ARG A 23 -15.55 -4.72 -11.48
N ALA A 24 -14.66 -5.29 -12.30
CA ALA A 24 -14.00 -6.56 -12.01
C ALA A 24 -12.75 -6.40 -11.12
N PHE A 25 -11.97 -5.33 -11.33
CA PHE A 25 -10.64 -5.16 -10.73
C PHE A 25 -10.51 -3.88 -9.89
N GLY A 26 -11.49 -2.97 -9.93
CA GLY A 26 -11.42 -1.69 -9.21
C GLY A 26 -10.53 -0.64 -9.87
N ASP A 27 -10.00 -0.93 -11.07
CA ASP A 27 -9.13 -0.07 -11.87
C ASP A 27 -9.73 0.07 -13.28
N ASP A 28 -9.85 1.30 -13.78
CA ASP A 28 -10.37 1.60 -15.12
C ASP A 28 -9.27 1.89 -16.15
N SER A 29 -8.00 1.64 -15.79
CA SER A 29 -6.87 1.72 -16.70
C SER A 29 -6.98 0.62 -17.76
N VAL A 30 -6.88 1.03 -19.03
CA VAL A 30 -6.93 0.14 -20.18
C VAL A 30 -5.81 0.53 -21.15
N TYR A 31 -5.26 -0.45 -21.87
CA TYR A 31 -4.31 -0.24 -22.96
C TYR A 31 -4.91 -0.74 -24.28
N VAL A 32 -4.28 -0.38 -25.40
CA VAL A 32 -4.69 -0.79 -26.76
C VAL A 32 -3.52 -1.49 -27.42
N GLU A 33 -3.78 -2.67 -27.99
CA GLU A 33 -2.82 -3.46 -28.75
C GLU A 33 -3.33 -3.70 -30.17
N GLU A 34 -2.41 -4.03 -31.07
CA GLU A 34 -2.75 -4.45 -32.43
C GLU A 34 -3.44 -5.82 -32.40
N LEU A 35 -4.59 -5.93 -33.06
CA LEU A 35 -5.33 -7.18 -33.16
C LEU A 35 -4.74 -8.05 -34.27
N MET A 36 -4.31 -9.27 -33.95
CA MET A 36 -3.94 -10.31 -34.92
C MET A 36 -5.13 -11.27 -35.10
N PRO A 37 -5.94 -11.16 -36.19
CA PRO A 37 -7.23 -11.85 -36.28
C PRO A 37 -7.10 -13.37 -36.44
N ARG A 38 -6.02 -13.82 -37.07
CA ARG A 38 -5.69 -15.23 -37.28
C ARG A 38 -4.25 -15.45 -36.82
N ALA A 39 -4.10 -16.17 -35.73
CA ALA A 39 -2.80 -16.44 -35.13
C ALA A 39 -2.74 -17.87 -34.61
N LYS A 40 -1.55 -18.45 -34.58
CA LYS A 40 -1.27 -19.63 -33.74
C LYS A 40 -0.83 -19.15 -32.35
N HIS A 41 -1.45 -19.71 -31.31
CA HIS A 41 -1.09 -19.40 -29.92
C HIS A 41 -0.04 -20.41 -29.47
N LEU A 42 1.22 -19.97 -29.37
CA LEU A 42 2.34 -20.79 -28.96
C LEU A 42 2.83 -20.36 -27.58
N GLU A 43 3.28 -21.34 -26.80
CA GLU A 43 3.77 -21.12 -25.45
C GLU A 43 5.13 -21.77 -25.29
N VAL A 44 6.02 -21.16 -24.51
CA VAL A 44 7.28 -21.78 -24.10
C VAL A 44 7.26 -22.04 -22.60
N GLN A 45 7.41 -23.30 -22.21
CA GLN A 45 7.62 -23.66 -20.81
C GLN A 45 9.00 -23.22 -20.37
N ILE A 46 9.09 -22.47 -19.27
CA ILE A 46 10.36 -22.14 -18.63
C ILE A 46 10.45 -22.69 -17.21
N LEU A 47 11.67 -22.92 -16.76
CA LEU A 47 12.04 -23.16 -15.38
C LEU A 47 13.27 -22.31 -15.06
N GLY A 48 13.18 -21.47 -14.02
CA GLY A 48 14.31 -20.70 -13.51
C GLY A 48 14.63 -21.09 -12.07
N ASP A 49 15.90 -21.08 -11.68
CA ASP A 49 16.32 -21.46 -10.32
C ASP A 49 16.41 -20.30 -9.32
N GLY A 50 16.29 -19.06 -9.79
CA GLY A 50 16.48 -17.86 -8.98
C GLY A 50 17.95 -17.54 -8.65
N MET A 51 18.90 -18.23 -9.28
CA MET A 51 20.34 -18.05 -9.13
C MET A 51 21.01 -17.62 -10.46
N GLY A 52 20.19 -17.14 -11.40
CA GLY A 52 20.64 -16.61 -12.69
C GLY A 52 20.54 -17.58 -13.86
N GLN A 53 20.13 -18.84 -13.64
CA GLN A 53 19.84 -19.76 -14.75
C GLN A 53 18.33 -19.88 -15.01
N VAL A 54 17.95 -19.82 -16.29
CA VAL A 54 16.59 -20.05 -16.78
C VAL A 54 16.69 -20.88 -18.07
N VAL A 55 15.89 -21.94 -18.17
CA VAL A 55 15.88 -22.85 -19.33
C VAL A 55 14.48 -23.01 -19.92
N SER A 56 14.44 -23.30 -21.22
CA SER A 56 13.23 -23.75 -21.92
C SER A 56 13.06 -25.26 -21.76
N LEU A 57 11.83 -25.70 -21.51
CA LEU A 57 11.44 -27.12 -21.45
C LEU A 57 10.57 -27.53 -22.65
N GLY A 58 10.62 -26.73 -23.73
CA GLY A 58 9.87 -26.96 -24.97
C GLY A 58 8.60 -26.13 -25.09
N GLU A 59 8.02 -26.18 -26.29
CA GLU A 59 6.85 -25.41 -26.64
C GLU A 59 5.54 -26.20 -26.58
N ARG A 60 4.43 -25.47 -26.41
CA ARG A 60 3.06 -25.97 -26.55
C ARG A 60 2.30 -25.10 -27.55
N GLU A 61 1.28 -25.66 -28.16
CA GLU A 61 0.34 -24.93 -28.99
C GLU A 61 -1.07 -25.02 -28.39
N CYS A 62 -1.69 -23.86 -28.19
CA CYS A 62 -2.98 -23.67 -27.53
C CYS A 62 -3.98 -22.94 -28.45
N SER A 63 -3.85 -23.14 -29.76
CA SER A 63 -4.63 -22.41 -30.77
C SER A 63 -6.13 -22.73 -30.72
N ILE A 64 -6.53 -23.92 -30.26
CA ILE A 64 -7.95 -24.27 -30.13
C ILE A 64 -8.53 -23.68 -28.85
N GLN A 65 -9.30 -22.61 -29.01
CA GLN A 65 -9.96 -21.90 -27.91
C GLN A 65 -11.38 -21.47 -28.30
N ARG A 66 -12.26 -21.32 -27.30
CA ARG A 66 -13.61 -20.73 -27.47
C ARG A 66 -13.74 -19.53 -26.53
N ARG A 67 -13.99 -18.34 -27.08
CA ARG A 67 -14.06 -17.08 -26.30
C ARG A 67 -12.87 -16.92 -25.34
N HIS A 68 -11.66 -17.19 -25.84
CA HIS A 68 -10.38 -17.15 -25.09
C HIS A 68 -10.21 -18.20 -23.98
N GLN A 69 -11.08 -19.21 -23.89
CA GLN A 69 -10.82 -20.41 -23.08
C GLN A 69 -10.20 -21.51 -23.93
N LYS A 70 -9.02 -21.99 -23.54
CA LYS A 70 -8.30 -23.10 -24.18
C LYS A 70 -9.09 -24.41 -24.02
N LEU A 71 -9.20 -25.21 -25.08
CA LEU A 71 -9.95 -26.47 -25.09
C LEU A 71 -9.08 -27.69 -25.41
N VAL A 72 -8.15 -27.53 -26.36
CA VAL A 72 -7.22 -28.58 -26.77
C VAL A 72 -5.82 -27.97 -26.87
N GLU A 73 -4.86 -28.60 -26.22
CA GLU A 73 -3.45 -28.21 -26.21
C GLU A 73 -2.57 -29.36 -26.66
N TRP A 74 -1.47 -29.07 -27.33
CA TRP A 74 -0.52 -30.10 -27.74
C TRP A 74 0.93 -29.66 -27.66
N ALA A 75 1.82 -30.64 -27.58
CA ALA A 75 3.26 -30.44 -27.61
C ALA A 75 3.94 -31.59 -28.36
N PRO A 76 5.03 -31.35 -29.10
CA PRO A 76 5.41 -30.05 -29.68
C PRO A 76 4.43 -29.60 -30.78
N SER A 77 4.61 -28.38 -31.30
CA SER A 77 3.84 -27.95 -32.49
C SER A 77 4.31 -28.73 -33.75
N PRO A 78 3.39 -29.31 -34.54
CA PRO A 78 3.75 -30.12 -35.71
C PRO A 78 4.23 -29.30 -36.91
N VAL A 79 4.00 -27.98 -36.91
CA VAL A 79 4.34 -27.10 -38.04
C VAL A 79 5.61 -26.29 -37.82
N LEU A 80 6.15 -26.24 -36.60
CA LEU A 80 7.38 -25.52 -36.29
C LEU A 80 8.63 -26.32 -36.64
N ASN A 81 9.49 -25.73 -37.46
CA ASN A 81 10.85 -26.25 -37.69
C ASN A 81 11.78 -25.93 -36.51
N SER A 82 12.96 -26.54 -36.47
CA SER A 82 13.93 -26.37 -35.37
C SER A 82 14.36 -24.91 -35.18
N HIS A 83 14.60 -24.17 -36.27
CA HIS A 83 15.00 -22.77 -36.19
C HIS A 83 13.92 -21.89 -35.53
N GLN A 84 12.65 -22.11 -35.88
CA GLN A 84 11.51 -21.39 -35.31
C GLN A 84 11.32 -21.71 -33.82
N ARG A 85 11.42 -23.00 -33.46
CA ARG A 85 11.36 -23.46 -32.07
C ARG A 85 12.47 -22.86 -31.21
N ASP A 86 13.69 -22.84 -31.73
CA ASP A 86 14.84 -22.25 -31.04
C ASP A 86 14.68 -20.73 -30.89
N ALA A 87 14.10 -20.05 -31.87
CA ALA A 87 13.85 -18.61 -31.80
C ALA A 87 12.86 -18.25 -30.68
N LEU A 88 11.74 -18.98 -30.58
CA LEU A 88 10.77 -18.80 -29.49
C LEU A 88 11.40 -19.11 -28.12
N SER A 89 12.14 -20.22 -28.02
CA SER A 89 12.83 -20.59 -26.77
C SER A 89 13.86 -19.57 -26.33
N ARG A 90 14.67 -19.05 -27.26
CA ARG A 90 15.64 -17.98 -26.96
C ARG A 90 14.94 -16.70 -26.51
N ALA A 91 13.85 -16.31 -27.16
CA ALA A 91 13.09 -15.12 -26.76
C ALA A 91 12.52 -15.26 -25.35
N ALA A 92 11.94 -16.41 -25.02
CA ALA A 92 11.41 -16.70 -23.69
C ALA A 92 12.49 -16.67 -22.61
N VAL A 93 13.63 -17.32 -22.84
CA VAL A 93 14.75 -17.32 -21.87
C VAL A 93 15.35 -15.92 -21.73
N ALA A 94 15.53 -15.18 -22.83
CA ALA A 94 16.07 -13.83 -22.80
C ALA A 94 15.19 -12.83 -22.04
N LEU A 95 13.86 -13.02 -22.07
CA LEU A 95 12.92 -12.21 -21.30
C LEU A 95 13.03 -12.49 -19.79
N MET A 96 13.26 -13.75 -19.42
CA MET A 96 13.09 -14.23 -18.05
C MET A 96 14.39 -14.29 -17.25
N ALA A 97 15.52 -14.54 -17.91
CA ALA A 97 16.83 -14.63 -17.24
C ALA A 97 17.25 -13.35 -16.49
N PRO A 98 17.09 -12.12 -17.04
CA PRO A 98 17.48 -10.90 -16.33
C PRO A 98 16.65 -10.62 -15.06
N LEU A 99 15.51 -11.28 -14.91
CA LEU A 99 14.63 -11.14 -13.74
C LEU A 99 15.03 -12.04 -12.58
N GLU A 100 16.09 -12.84 -12.74
CA GLU A 100 16.47 -13.91 -11.80
C GLU A 100 15.25 -14.79 -11.48
N TYR A 101 14.49 -15.13 -12.52
CA TYR A 101 13.20 -15.80 -12.37
C TYR A 101 13.35 -17.13 -11.62
N ARG A 102 12.42 -17.39 -10.69
CA ARG A 102 12.43 -18.59 -9.84
C ARG A 102 11.11 -19.35 -9.93
N GLY A 103 11.21 -20.64 -10.24
CA GLY A 103 10.07 -21.54 -10.41
C GLY A 103 9.67 -21.71 -11.88
N LEU A 104 8.48 -22.26 -12.10
CA LEU A 104 7.93 -22.46 -13.43
C LEU A 104 7.23 -21.21 -13.92
N GLY A 105 7.31 -20.97 -15.22
CA GLY A 105 6.53 -19.95 -15.91
C GLY A 105 6.24 -20.37 -17.34
N THR A 106 5.33 -19.66 -17.98
CA THR A 106 5.06 -19.80 -19.40
C THR A 106 5.15 -18.45 -20.07
N VAL A 107 5.90 -18.38 -21.16
CA VAL A 107 5.91 -17.20 -22.05
C VAL A 107 5.01 -17.49 -23.25
N GLU A 108 3.98 -16.68 -23.44
CA GLU A 108 2.98 -16.83 -24.50
C GLU A 108 3.28 -15.92 -25.71
N PHE A 109 3.11 -16.46 -26.90
CA PHE A 109 3.36 -15.81 -28.19
C PHE A 109 2.18 -16.01 -29.15
N LEU A 110 1.88 -14.98 -29.95
CA LEU A 110 1.11 -15.15 -31.19
C LEU A 110 2.08 -15.30 -32.35
N VAL A 111 1.87 -16.32 -33.17
CA VAL A 111 2.66 -16.59 -34.38
C VAL A 111 1.76 -16.42 -35.60
N ASP A 112 2.23 -15.65 -36.57
CA ASP A 112 1.53 -15.47 -37.86
C ASP A 112 1.68 -16.75 -38.70
N PRO A 113 0.59 -17.51 -38.93
CA PRO A 113 0.66 -18.78 -39.66
C PRO A 113 1.13 -18.61 -41.11
N ASP A 114 0.86 -17.48 -41.74
CA ASP A 114 1.21 -17.23 -43.14
C ASP A 114 2.73 -17.08 -43.35
N THR A 115 3.46 -16.84 -42.26
CA THR A 115 4.93 -16.68 -42.25
C THR A 115 5.69 -17.96 -41.90
N LEU A 116 5.00 -19.07 -41.61
CA LEU A 116 5.63 -20.33 -41.19
C LEU A 116 6.28 -21.14 -42.32
N ALA A 117 6.29 -20.63 -43.55
CA ALA A 117 6.90 -21.28 -44.71
C ALA A 117 8.41 -21.57 -44.51
N ALA A 118 8.87 -22.70 -45.06
CA ALA A 118 10.24 -23.16 -44.90
C ALA A 118 11.27 -22.14 -45.45
N GLY A 119 12.18 -21.68 -44.59
CA GLY A 119 13.31 -20.81 -44.95
C GLY A 119 13.05 -19.31 -44.91
N ALA A 120 11.84 -18.87 -44.51
CA ALA A 120 11.52 -17.46 -44.27
C ALA A 120 11.75 -17.08 -42.80
N GLU A 121 12.04 -15.80 -42.55
CA GLU A 121 11.80 -15.22 -41.22
C GLU A 121 10.29 -15.31 -40.93
N PHE A 122 9.94 -15.79 -39.74
CA PHE A 122 8.56 -15.92 -39.30
C PHE A 122 8.24 -14.84 -38.27
N THR A 123 7.02 -14.35 -38.30
CA THR A 123 6.56 -13.28 -37.41
C THR A 123 5.93 -13.90 -36.18
N PHE A 124 6.47 -13.54 -35.01
CA PHE A 124 5.86 -13.84 -33.73
C PHE A 124 5.93 -12.61 -32.82
N VAL A 125 4.92 -12.45 -31.97
CA VAL A 125 4.82 -11.37 -31.00
C VAL A 125 4.57 -11.94 -29.61
N PHE A 126 5.16 -11.31 -28.61
CA PHE A 126 4.93 -11.63 -27.21
C PHE A 126 3.52 -11.16 -26.79
N ILE A 127 2.84 -11.96 -25.96
CA ILE A 127 1.54 -11.60 -25.36
C ILE A 127 1.72 -11.35 -23.86
N GLU A 128 2.07 -12.39 -23.12
CA GLU A 128 2.14 -12.35 -21.67
C GLU A 128 3.11 -13.40 -21.12
N VAL A 129 3.46 -13.23 -19.84
CA VAL A 129 4.10 -14.26 -19.04
C VAL A 129 3.14 -14.70 -17.95
N ASN A 130 2.89 -15.99 -17.85
CA ASN A 130 2.16 -16.60 -16.74
C ASN A 130 3.16 -17.11 -15.70
N PRO A 131 3.35 -16.44 -14.54
CA PRO A 131 4.39 -16.81 -13.56
C PRO A 131 3.91 -17.93 -12.62
N ARG A 132 3.37 -19.00 -13.20
CA ARG A 132 2.73 -20.11 -12.50
C ARG A 132 2.75 -21.37 -13.37
N LEU A 133 2.54 -22.52 -12.74
CA LEU A 133 2.18 -23.74 -13.45
C LEU A 133 0.85 -23.53 -14.19
N GLN A 134 0.82 -23.85 -15.48
CA GLN A 134 -0.41 -23.81 -16.27
C GLN A 134 -1.12 -25.17 -16.27
N VAL A 135 -2.41 -25.18 -16.61
CA VAL A 135 -3.27 -26.37 -16.55
C VAL A 135 -2.74 -27.47 -17.50
N GLU A 136 -2.25 -27.04 -18.66
CA GLU A 136 -1.69 -27.76 -19.80
C GLU A 136 -0.20 -28.13 -19.66
N HIS A 137 0.41 -27.95 -18.48
CA HIS A 137 1.79 -28.41 -18.25
C HIS A 137 1.99 -29.91 -18.54
N THR A 138 0.91 -30.69 -18.48
CA THR A 138 0.92 -32.15 -18.65
C THR A 138 1.39 -32.59 -20.03
N VAL A 139 1.13 -31.82 -21.10
CA VAL A 139 1.64 -32.18 -22.43
C VAL A 139 3.15 -32.04 -22.49
N THR A 140 3.72 -31.03 -21.81
CA THR A 140 5.16 -30.87 -21.66
C THR A 140 5.75 -32.03 -20.85
N GLU A 141 5.11 -32.45 -19.76
CA GLU A 141 5.54 -33.62 -18.98
C GLU A 141 5.55 -34.90 -19.84
N GLN A 142 4.53 -35.12 -20.68
CA GLN A 142 4.44 -36.32 -21.51
C GLN A 142 5.53 -36.39 -22.59
N VAL A 143 5.92 -35.26 -23.17
CA VAL A 143 6.96 -35.25 -24.22
C VAL A 143 8.38 -35.13 -23.69
N THR A 144 8.57 -34.65 -22.46
CA THR A 144 9.91 -34.51 -21.84
C THR A 144 10.22 -35.59 -20.80
N GLY A 145 9.20 -36.21 -20.20
CA GLY A 145 9.33 -37.14 -19.08
C GLY A 145 9.62 -36.47 -17.74
N LEU A 146 9.58 -35.13 -17.67
CA LEU A 146 9.81 -34.38 -16.44
C LEU A 146 8.55 -34.36 -15.56
N ASP A 147 8.75 -34.37 -14.25
CA ASP A 147 7.74 -33.99 -13.27
C ASP A 147 7.94 -32.51 -12.95
N LEU A 148 7.10 -31.66 -13.53
CA LEU A 148 7.25 -30.21 -13.45
C LEU A 148 6.88 -29.73 -12.04
N VAL A 149 5.87 -30.32 -11.40
CA VAL A 149 5.49 -29.97 -10.02
C VAL A 149 6.64 -30.28 -9.05
N ALA A 150 7.25 -31.46 -9.15
CA ALA A 150 8.41 -31.82 -8.35
C ALA A 150 9.60 -30.89 -8.62
N SER A 151 9.87 -30.57 -9.89
CA SER A 151 10.94 -29.63 -10.27
C SER A 151 10.71 -28.24 -9.66
N GLN A 152 9.48 -27.74 -9.70
CA GLN A 152 9.10 -26.46 -9.07
C GLN A 152 9.33 -26.48 -7.56
N LEU A 153 8.94 -27.57 -6.87
CA LEU A 153 9.15 -27.71 -5.44
C LEU A 153 10.64 -27.77 -5.06
N ARG A 154 11.46 -28.48 -5.85
CA ARG A 154 12.91 -28.58 -5.65
C ARG A 154 13.61 -27.23 -5.81
N VAL A 155 13.28 -26.48 -6.85
CA VAL A 155 13.76 -25.09 -6.99
C VAL A 155 13.28 -24.21 -5.84
N ALA A 156 12.03 -24.36 -5.38
CA ALA A 156 11.48 -23.58 -4.27
C ALA A 156 12.18 -23.83 -2.93
N VAL A 157 12.82 -25.00 -2.74
CA VAL A 157 13.67 -25.28 -1.56
C VAL A 157 15.15 -24.93 -1.78
N GLY A 158 15.52 -24.42 -2.96
CA GLY A 158 16.82 -23.83 -3.25
C GLY A 158 17.76 -24.71 -4.09
N GLU A 159 17.26 -25.79 -4.69
CA GLU A 159 18.04 -26.57 -5.66
C GLU A 159 18.24 -25.81 -6.97
N SER A 160 19.43 -25.93 -7.56
CA SER A 160 19.79 -25.33 -8.86
C SER A 160 19.30 -26.16 -10.04
N LEU A 161 19.33 -25.59 -11.25
CA LEU A 161 19.07 -26.37 -12.46
C LEU A 161 20.09 -27.49 -12.67
N ASP A 162 21.34 -27.30 -12.25
CA ASP A 162 22.39 -28.31 -12.28
C ASP A 162 22.03 -29.51 -11.36
N ASP A 163 21.49 -29.24 -10.16
CA ASP A 163 21.03 -30.28 -9.21
C ASP A 163 19.83 -31.08 -9.76
N LEU A 164 19.06 -30.46 -10.66
CA LEU A 164 17.96 -31.06 -11.41
C LEU A 164 18.42 -31.77 -12.69
N SER A 165 19.69 -31.62 -13.09
CA SER A 165 20.23 -32.06 -14.39
C SER A 165 19.48 -31.46 -15.58
N LEU A 166 19.17 -30.16 -15.49
CA LEU A 166 18.38 -29.39 -16.46
C LEU A 166 19.12 -28.14 -16.98
N GLU A 167 20.44 -28.05 -16.82
CA GLU A 167 21.26 -26.90 -17.22
C GLU A 167 21.16 -26.54 -18.72
N GLY A 168 20.84 -27.52 -19.56
CA GLY A 168 20.61 -27.34 -21.01
C GLY A 168 19.14 -27.25 -21.42
N GLY A 169 18.21 -27.25 -20.45
CA GLY A 169 16.79 -27.45 -20.67
C GLY A 169 16.43 -28.90 -20.99
N SER A 170 15.24 -29.10 -21.57
CA SER A 170 14.80 -30.40 -22.05
C SER A 170 14.04 -30.22 -23.35
N SER A 171 14.32 -31.08 -24.32
CA SER A 171 13.64 -31.10 -25.62
C SER A 171 12.63 -32.24 -25.65
N PRO A 172 11.47 -32.05 -26.32
CA PRO A 172 10.54 -33.14 -26.61
C PRO A 172 11.26 -34.36 -27.23
N VAL A 173 10.86 -35.56 -26.82
CA VAL A 173 11.32 -36.80 -27.45
C VAL A 173 10.98 -36.77 -28.95
N GLN A 174 11.94 -37.15 -29.78
CA GLN A 174 11.78 -37.13 -31.23
C GLN A 174 10.55 -37.93 -31.67
N ASP A 175 9.81 -37.39 -32.65
CA ASP A 175 8.60 -37.99 -33.22
C ASP A 175 7.57 -38.41 -32.15
N THR A 176 7.51 -37.67 -31.04
CA THR A 176 6.55 -37.88 -29.95
C THR A 176 5.69 -36.65 -29.79
N PHE A 177 4.39 -36.84 -29.78
CA PHE A 177 3.38 -35.80 -29.54
C PHE A 177 2.57 -36.14 -28.30
N ALA A 178 2.12 -35.11 -27.60
CA ALA A 178 1.11 -35.22 -26.56
C ALA A 178 -0.03 -34.26 -26.86
N ILE A 179 -1.26 -34.73 -26.67
CA ILE A 179 -2.48 -33.93 -26.81
C ILE A 179 -3.22 -33.97 -25.49
N GLN A 180 -3.57 -32.81 -24.96
CA GLN A 180 -4.50 -32.65 -23.85
C GLN A 180 -5.84 -32.15 -24.37
N ALA A 181 -6.92 -32.78 -23.92
CA ALA A 181 -8.29 -32.33 -24.13
C ALA A 181 -8.94 -31.95 -22.79
N ARG A 182 -9.49 -30.72 -22.70
CA ARG A 182 -10.18 -30.20 -21.52
C ARG A 182 -11.66 -30.58 -21.53
N VAL A 183 -12.00 -31.59 -20.75
CA VAL A 183 -13.38 -32.05 -20.58
C VAL A 183 -14.07 -31.19 -19.54
N ASN A 184 -15.00 -30.35 -19.97
CA ASN A 184 -15.73 -29.40 -19.15
C ASN A 184 -17.17 -29.89 -18.91
N ALA A 185 -17.71 -29.59 -17.73
CA ALA A 185 -19.13 -29.66 -17.42
C ALA A 185 -19.85 -28.50 -18.12
N GLU A 186 -20.29 -28.71 -19.34
CA GLU A 186 -20.97 -27.70 -20.13
C GLU A 186 -22.06 -28.30 -21.00
N HIS A 187 -23.10 -27.49 -21.20
CA HIS A 187 -24.27 -27.81 -22.00
C HIS A 187 -24.44 -26.74 -23.07
N THR A 188 -24.64 -27.15 -24.31
CA THR A 188 -24.83 -26.24 -25.45
C THR A 188 -26.23 -26.40 -26.03
N VAL A 189 -26.98 -25.30 -26.08
CA VAL A 189 -28.28 -25.19 -26.76
C VAL A 189 -28.20 -24.09 -27.80
N GLY A 190 -28.31 -24.46 -29.08
CA GLY A 190 -28.08 -23.52 -30.18
C GLY A 190 -26.68 -22.92 -30.12
N ALA A 191 -26.58 -21.58 -30.17
CA ALA A 191 -25.30 -20.86 -30.09
C ALA A 191 -24.82 -20.56 -28.65
N VAL A 192 -25.54 -21.04 -27.63
CA VAL A 192 -25.27 -20.70 -26.23
C VAL A 192 -24.75 -21.92 -25.49
N THR A 193 -23.51 -21.82 -25.00
CA THR A 193 -22.92 -22.79 -24.07
C THR A 193 -22.94 -22.25 -22.65
N THR A 194 -23.42 -23.06 -21.70
CA THR A 194 -23.49 -22.76 -20.26
C THR A 194 -22.86 -23.87 -19.45
N ALA A 195 -22.42 -23.59 -18.22
CA ALA A 195 -21.94 -24.62 -17.32
C ALA A 195 -23.05 -25.64 -17.01
N ALA A 196 -22.73 -26.92 -17.16
CA ALA A 196 -23.63 -28.01 -16.79
C ALA A 196 -23.55 -28.24 -15.28
N THR A 197 -24.69 -28.59 -14.67
CA THR A 197 -24.78 -28.96 -13.27
C THR A 197 -25.41 -30.35 -13.16
N GLY A 198 -25.10 -31.07 -12.10
CA GLY A 198 -25.61 -32.42 -11.91
C GLY A 198 -24.76 -33.21 -10.92
N THR A 199 -24.97 -34.51 -10.87
CA THR A 199 -24.16 -35.42 -10.07
C THR A 199 -23.56 -36.45 -10.98
N VAL A 200 -22.24 -36.60 -10.95
CA VAL A 200 -21.54 -37.63 -11.72
C VAL A 200 -22.01 -39.00 -11.20
N THR A 201 -22.76 -39.74 -12.01
CA THR A 201 -23.27 -41.07 -11.63
C THR A 201 -22.27 -42.16 -11.95
N ASP A 202 -21.65 -42.06 -13.12
CA ASP A 202 -20.70 -43.02 -13.65
C ASP A 202 -19.46 -42.27 -14.14
N PHE A 203 -18.29 -42.83 -13.80
CA PHE A 203 -17.00 -42.28 -14.20
C PHE A 203 -16.05 -43.41 -14.58
N VAL A 204 -15.65 -43.47 -15.85
CA VAL A 204 -14.68 -44.44 -16.38
C VAL A 204 -13.60 -43.67 -17.11
N VAL A 205 -12.34 -43.93 -16.76
CA VAL A 205 -11.18 -43.33 -17.41
C VAL A 205 -10.65 -44.23 -18.53
N PRO A 206 -10.16 -43.67 -19.65
CA PRO A 206 -9.43 -44.42 -20.69
C PRO A 206 -8.21 -45.15 -20.12
N ALA A 207 -7.92 -46.34 -20.66
CA ALA A 207 -6.87 -47.21 -20.10
C ALA A 207 -5.44 -46.76 -20.46
N GLU A 208 -5.25 -46.27 -21.69
CA GLU A 208 -3.94 -45.95 -22.27
C GLU A 208 -3.63 -44.43 -22.26
N ALA A 209 -4.41 -43.63 -21.53
CA ALA A 209 -4.22 -42.18 -21.42
C ALA A 209 -4.06 -41.72 -19.97
N ARG A 210 -3.27 -40.67 -19.75
CA ARG A 210 -3.19 -39.98 -18.45
C ARG A 210 -4.45 -39.14 -18.27
N VAL A 211 -5.11 -39.28 -17.12
CA VAL A 211 -6.28 -38.45 -16.79
C VAL A 211 -6.05 -37.75 -15.45
N ASP A 212 -5.86 -36.44 -15.52
CA ASP A 212 -5.78 -35.58 -14.34
C ASP A 212 -7.19 -35.02 -14.08
N THR A 213 -7.84 -35.44 -13.00
CA THR A 213 -9.26 -35.15 -12.74
C THR A 213 -9.58 -35.16 -11.25
N TYR A 214 -10.61 -34.42 -10.87
CA TYR A 214 -11.26 -34.53 -9.55
C TYR A 214 -12.62 -35.25 -9.64
N ALA A 215 -13.06 -35.62 -10.85
CA ALA A 215 -14.31 -36.30 -11.09
C ALA A 215 -14.30 -37.70 -10.46
N ARG A 216 -15.40 -38.04 -9.79
CA ARG A 216 -15.64 -39.36 -9.20
C ARG A 216 -17.14 -39.60 -9.09
N PRO A 217 -17.62 -40.85 -9.09
CA PRO A 217 -19.02 -41.14 -8.86
C PRO A 217 -19.50 -40.52 -7.53
N GLY A 218 -20.65 -39.85 -7.56
CA GLY A 218 -21.22 -39.09 -6.46
C GLY A 218 -20.72 -37.65 -6.31
N LEU A 219 -19.80 -37.18 -7.16
CA LEU A 219 -19.41 -35.77 -7.21
C LEU A 219 -20.60 -34.92 -7.69
N VAL A 220 -20.95 -33.89 -6.92
CA VAL A 220 -21.94 -32.89 -7.31
C VAL A 220 -21.24 -31.71 -7.98
N VAL A 221 -21.65 -31.40 -9.20
CA VAL A 221 -21.23 -30.22 -9.97
C VAL A 221 -22.36 -29.21 -9.87
N ASP A 222 -22.19 -28.18 -9.05
CA ASP A 222 -23.24 -27.20 -8.71
C ASP A 222 -23.09 -25.84 -9.42
N GLY A 223 -22.08 -25.71 -10.28
CA GLY A 223 -21.82 -24.50 -11.06
C GLY A 223 -21.15 -23.37 -10.27
N THR A 224 -20.73 -23.60 -9.03
CA THR A 224 -20.02 -22.58 -8.23
C THR A 224 -18.54 -22.44 -8.54
N PHE A 225 -17.92 -23.47 -9.14
CA PHE A 225 -16.50 -23.51 -9.52
C PHE A 225 -16.33 -23.66 -11.03
N ASP A 226 -15.08 -23.59 -11.50
CA ASP A 226 -14.71 -23.79 -12.91
C ASP A 226 -15.27 -25.11 -13.46
N SER A 227 -15.71 -25.09 -14.72
CA SER A 227 -16.38 -26.23 -15.35
C SER A 227 -15.43 -27.37 -15.73
N LEU A 228 -14.10 -27.18 -15.76
CA LEU A 228 -13.15 -28.23 -16.13
C LEU A 228 -13.26 -29.44 -15.19
N LEU A 229 -13.75 -30.58 -15.68
CA LEU A 229 -13.89 -31.83 -14.92
C LEU A 229 -12.66 -32.73 -15.00
N ALA A 230 -12.10 -32.87 -16.19
CA ALA A 230 -10.98 -33.78 -16.45
C ALA A 230 -10.08 -33.25 -17.57
N LYS A 231 -8.79 -33.56 -17.46
CA LYS A 231 -7.80 -33.36 -18.52
C LYS A 231 -7.40 -34.72 -19.04
N VAL A 232 -7.80 -35.07 -20.26
CA VAL A 232 -7.40 -36.31 -20.90
C VAL A 232 -6.16 -36.04 -21.71
N VAL A 233 -5.05 -36.70 -21.38
CA VAL A 233 -3.73 -36.45 -21.97
C VAL A 233 -3.20 -37.74 -22.60
N THR A 234 -3.06 -37.74 -23.93
CA THR A 234 -2.46 -38.84 -24.68
C THR A 234 -1.01 -38.54 -25.01
N ARG A 235 -0.22 -39.60 -25.21
CA ARG A 235 1.16 -39.54 -25.68
C ARG A 235 1.33 -40.56 -26.79
N THR A 236 1.76 -40.09 -27.96
CA THR A 236 1.86 -40.92 -29.15
C THR A 236 3.24 -40.74 -29.78
N GLN A 237 3.91 -41.85 -30.06
CA GLN A 237 5.12 -41.86 -30.86
C GLN A 237 4.74 -42.16 -32.32
N GLY A 238 4.93 -41.20 -33.22
CA GLY A 238 4.46 -41.28 -34.60
C GLY A 238 4.14 -39.91 -35.18
N SER A 239 3.17 -39.87 -36.08
CA SER A 239 2.67 -38.64 -36.70
C SER A 239 1.67 -37.90 -35.81
N PHE A 240 1.51 -36.60 -36.04
CA PHE A 240 0.50 -35.80 -35.34
C PHE A 240 -0.94 -36.28 -35.62
N ALA A 241 -1.18 -36.84 -36.82
CA ALA A 241 -2.46 -37.46 -37.17
C ALA A 241 -2.77 -38.69 -36.32
N GLU A 242 -1.78 -39.52 -36.02
CA GLU A 242 -1.92 -40.66 -35.10
C GLU A 242 -2.17 -40.15 -33.67
N ALA A 243 -1.49 -39.08 -33.24
CA ALA A 243 -1.74 -38.48 -31.92
C ALA A 243 -3.18 -37.96 -31.77
N ALA A 244 -3.72 -37.33 -32.81
CA ALA A 244 -5.12 -36.89 -32.85
C ALA A 244 -6.08 -38.09 -32.79
N ALA A 245 -5.80 -39.17 -33.52
CA ALA A 245 -6.60 -40.39 -33.48
C ALA A 245 -6.59 -41.07 -32.10
N ASP A 246 -5.44 -41.13 -31.44
CA ASP A 246 -5.31 -41.66 -30.08
C ASP A 246 -6.10 -40.82 -29.06
N ALA A 247 -6.04 -39.48 -29.19
CA ALA A 247 -6.85 -38.58 -28.36
C ALA A 247 -8.36 -38.80 -28.54
N VAL A 248 -8.81 -39.00 -29.79
CA VAL A 248 -10.23 -39.34 -30.08
C VAL A 248 -10.61 -40.69 -29.49
N SER A 249 -9.72 -41.69 -29.55
CA SER A 249 -9.94 -43.01 -28.94
C SER A 249 -10.09 -42.88 -27.43
N ALA A 250 -9.17 -42.18 -26.76
CA ALA A 250 -9.20 -41.95 -25.32
C ALA A 250 -10.48 -41.22 -24.87
N LEU A 251 -10.91 -40.20 -25.62
CA LEU A 251 -12.17 -39.50 -25.34
C LEU A 251 -13.41 -40.37 -25.58
N SER A 252 -13.34 -41.34 -26.51
CA SER A 252 -14.44 -42.28 -26.77
C SER A 252 -14.57 -43.35 -25.68
N GLU A 253 -13.48 -43.67 -24.98
CA GLU A 253 -13.45 -44.57 -23.82
C GLU A 253 -13.84 -43.88 -22.51
N LEU A 254 -13.71 -42.55 -22.43
CA LEU A 254 -14.09 -41.77 -21.27
C LEU A 254 -15.61 -41.79 -21.09
N VAL A 255 -16.08 -42.22 -19.92
CA VAL A 255 -17.50 -42.15 -19.55
C VAL A 255 -17.64 -41.19 -18.38
N ILE A 256 -18.43 -40.13 -18.57
CA ILE A 256 -18.93 -39.26 -17.50
C ILE A 256 -20.44 -39.16 -17.68
N SER A 257 -21.21 -39.73 -16.74
CA SER A 257 -22.68 -39.70 -16.79
C SER A 257 -23.26 -38.83 -15.67
N GLY A 258 -24.45 -38.27 -15.89
CA GLY A 258 -25.16 -37.45 -14.90
C GLY A 258 -24.78 -35.97 -14.87
N VAL A 259 -23.82 -35.55 -15.71
CA VAL A 259 -23.46 -34.16 -16.01
C VAL A 259 -23.13 -34.09 -17.49
N ASP A 260 -23.68 -33.12 -18.22
CA ASP A 260 -23.36 -32.91 -19.63
C ASP A 260 -21.92 -32.40 -19.80
N THR A 261 -21.27 -32.85 -20.88
CA THR A 261 -19.87 -32.50 -21.15
C THR A 261 -19.64 -32.11 -22.60
N ASN A 262 -18.52 -31.45 -22.87
CA ASN A 262 -18.09 -31.07 -24.21
C ASN A 262 -17.32 -32.17 -24.98
N VAL A 263 -17.35 -33.43 -24.54
CA VAL A 263 -16.56 -34.52 -25.15
C VAL A 263 -16.81 -34.62 -26.66
N ASP A 264 -18.05 -34.48 -27.11
CA ASP A 264 -18.39 -34.56 -28.52
C ASP A 264 -17.82 -33.39 -29.34
N LEU A 265 -17.79 -32.18 -28.79
CA LEU A 265 -17.12 -31.04 -29.41
C LEU A 265 -15.62 -31.31 -29.56
N LEU A 266 -14.96 -31.80 -28.50
CA LEU A 266 -13.53 -32.12 -28.52
C LEU A 266 -13.21 -33.16 -29.60
N ARG A 267 -14.04 -34.20 -29.74
CA ARG A 267 -13.89 -35.22 -30.80
C ARG A 267 -14.07 -34.63 -32.19
N SER A 268 -15.04 -33.73 -32.38
CA SER A 268 -15.24 -33.03 -33.66
C SER A 268 -14.04 -32.17 -34.05
N VAL A 269 -13.42 -31.48 -33.09
CA VAL A 269 -12.18 -30.72 -33.33
C VAL A 269 -11.03 -31.65 -33.73
N LEU A 270 -10.78 -32.71 -32.95
CA LEU A 270 -9.65 -33.61 -33.16
C LEU A 270 -9.72 -34.42 -34.46
N THR A 271 -10.93 -34.58 -35.02
CA THR A 271 -11.14 -35.27 -36.30
C THR A 271 -11.13 -34.35 -37.52
N HIS A 272 -11.05 -33.03 -37.30
CA HIS A 272 -11.08 -32.05 -38.39
C HIS A 272 -9.75 -32.00 -39.15
N GLU A 273 -9.80 -31.88 -40.48
CA GLU A 273 -8.62 -31.92 -41.36
C GLU A 273 -7.61 -30.79 -41.04
N GLU A 274 -8.10 -29.60 -40.73
CA GLU A 274 -7.24 -28.46 -40.37
C GLU A 274 -6.50 -28.65 -39.02
N PHE A 275 -7.12 -29.37 -38.07
CA PHE A 275 -6.44 -29.75 -36.83
C PHE A 275 -5.39 -30.81 -37.12
N ILE A 276 -5.76 -31.90 -37.82
CA ILE A 276 -4.86 -33.03 -38.14
C ILE A 276 -3.64 -32.59 -38.95
N SER A 277 -3.79 -31.61 -39.84
CA SER A 277 -2.69 -31.02 -40.61
C SER A 277 -1.84 -30.01 -39.83
N GLY A 278 -2.21 -29.70 -38.58
CA GLY A 278 -1.53 -28.74 -37.73
C GLY A 278 -1.77 -27.28 -38.14
N GLN A 279 -2.76 -26.99 -38.97
CA GLN A 279 -3.03 -25.64 -39.52
C GLN A 279 -4.01 -24.81 -38.67
N ALA A 280 -4.70 -25.43 -37.71
CA ALA A 280 -5.69 -24.74 -36.89
C ALA A 280 -5.13 -23.48 -36.20
N THR A 281 -5.95 -22.44 -36.11
CA THR A 281 -5.61 -21.13 -35.55
C THR A 281 -6.57 -20.75 -34.41
N THR A 282 -6.31 -19.61 -33.77
CA THR A 282 -7.14 -19.03 -32.70
C THR A 282 -8.58 -18.70 -33.10
N SER A 283 -8.87 -18.60 -34.40
CA SER A 283 -10.21 -18.37 -34.97
C SER A 283 -10.90 -19.68 -35.42
N PHE A 284 -10.28 -20.85 -35.22
CA PHE A 284 -10.76 -22.13 -35.76
C PHE A 284 -12.24 -22.42 -35.45
N LEU A 285 -12.68 -22.25 -34.20
CA LEU A 285 -14.07 -22.50 -33.83
C LEU A 285 -15.05 -21.44 -34.35
N ASP A 286 -14.57 -20.22 -34.61
CA ASP A 286 -15.37 -19.15 -35.20
C ASP A 286 -15.50 -19.33 -36.74
N GLU A 287 -14.47 -19.88 -37.39
CA GLU A 287 -14.46 -20.18 -38.83
C GLU A 287 -15.29 -21.44 -39.18
N HIS A 288 -15.40 -22.39 -38.25
CA HIS A 288 -16.06 -23.69 -38.47
C HIS A 288 -17.28 -23.89 -37.56
N GLU A 289 -18.32 -23.06 -37.73
CA GLU A 289 -19.57 -23.15 -36.96
C GLU A 289 -20.21 -24.56 -37.00
N SER A 290 -20.00 -25.35 -38.06
CA SER A 290 -20.47 -26.74 -38.16
C SER A 290 -19.83 -27.70 -37.14
N VAL A 291 -18.61 -27.39 -36.67
CA VAL A 291 -17.90 -28.13 -35.61
C VAL A 291 -18.47 -27.78 -34.23
N SER A 292 -19.11 -26.61 -34.08
CA SER A 292 -19.69 -26.11 -32.81
C SER A 292 -21.06 -26.69 -32.44
N GLY A 293 -21.69 -27.47 -33.33
CA GLY A 293 -22.90 -28.26 -33.08
C GLY A 293 -24.21 -27.48 -33.07
N GLN A 294 -24.91 -27.43 -34.22
CA GLN A 294 -26.36 -27.16 -34.24
C GLN A 294 -27.12 -28.45 -33.93
N PHE A 295 -27.68 -28.57 -32.73
CA PHE A 295 -28.87 -29.40 -32.53
C PHE A 295 -30.10 -28.52 -32.82
N GLU A 296 -30.90 -28.92 -33.82
CA GLU A 296 -32.12 -28.23 -34.22
C GLU A 296 -33.06 -28.01 -33.02
N ALA A 297 -33.35 -26.76 -32.68
CA ALA A 297 -34.49 -26.40 -31.84
C ALA A 297 -35.54 -25.70 -32.71
N ALA A 298 -36.45 -26.47 -33.30
CA ALA A 298 -37.72 -25.95 -33.76
C ALA A 298 -38.63 -25.75 -32.53
N GLY A 299 -38.46 -24.62 -31.83
CA GLY A 299 -39.44 -24.13 -30.85
C GLY A 299 -40.57 -23.41 -31.58
N ASP A 300 -41.82 -23.83 -31.35
CA ASP A 300 -42.99 -23.14 -31.88
C ASP A 300 -43.11 -21.74 -31.24
N PRO A 301 -43.02 -20.63 -31.99
CA PRO A 301 -43.13 -19.28 -31.44
C PRO A 301 -44.51 -18.97 -30.81
N SER A 302 -45.49 -19.86 -30.98
CA SER A 302 -46.76 -19.82 -30.25
C SER A 302 -46.69 -20.40 -28.82
N GLN A 303 -45.54 -20.93 -28.39
CA GLN A 303 -45.35 -21.50 -27.05
C GLN A 303 -44.14 -20.88 -26.34
N VAL A 304 -44.37 -20.38 -25.12
CA VAL A 304 -43.31 -19.94 -24.22
C VAL A 304 -43.01 -21.07 -23.24
N THR A 305 -41.77 -21.55 -23.23
CA THR A 305 -41.30 -22.65 -22.38
C THR A 305 -40.30 -22.17 -21.32
N ALA A 306 -40.20 -22.90 -20.21
CA ALA A 306 -39.20 -22.62 -19.18
C ALA A 306 -37.80 -23.05 -19.65
N ALA A 307 -36.86 -22.12 -19.71
CA ALA A 307 -35.48 -22.39 -20.13
C ALA A 307 -34.64 -23.13 -19.07
N PHE A 308 -35.08 -23.14 -17.81
CA PHE A 308 -34.43 -23.79 -16.68
C PHE A 308 -35.49 -24.27 -15.68
N ALA A 309 -35.12 -25.19 -14.77
CA ALA A 309 -36.00 -25.60 -13.69
C ALA A 309 -36.09 -24.50 -12.62
N ALA A 310 -37.31 -24.16 -12.20
CA ALA A 310 -37.56 -23.04 -11.29
C ALA A 310 -38.92 -23.15 -10.60
N ALA A 311 -39.10 -22.37 -9.52
CA ALA A 311 -40.39 -22.09 -8.92
C ALA A 311 -41.05 -20.89 -9.62
N VAL A 312 -42.37 -20.89 -9.83
CA VAL A 312 -43.09 -19.72 -10.34
C VAL A 312 -43.37 -18.74 -9.19
N VAL A 313 -42.84 -17.53 -9.28
CA VAL A 313 -43.02 -16.48 -8.24
C VAL A 313 -44.16 -15.54 -8.57
N SER A 314 -44.29 -15.14 -9.83
CA SER A 314 -45.38 -14.28 -10.30
C SER A 314 -45.87 -14.72 -11.67
N VAL A 315 -47.15 -14.46 -11.95
CA VAL A 315 -47.75 -14.56 -13.27
C VAL A 315 -48.29 -13.18 -13.60
N ASP A 316 -47.66 -12.51 -14.55
CA ASP A 316 -47.83 -11.07 -14.82
C ASP A 316 -48.84 -10.79 -15.95
N VAL A 317 -49.33 -11.84 -16.62
CA VAL A 317 -50.31 -11.77 -17.71
C VAL A 317 -51.54 -12.63 -17.48
N ARG A 318 -52.61 -12.37 -18.25
CA ARG A 318 -53.87 -13.13 -18.22
C ARG A 318 -54.27 -13.61 -19.62
N PRO A 319 -55.00 -14.75 -19.74
CA PRO A 319 -55.62 -15.14 -21.01
C PRO A 319 -56.44 -14.00 -21.62
N GLY A 320 -56.27 -13.76 -22.92
CA GLY A 320 -56.88 -12.67 -23.70
C GLY A 320 -56.08 -11.35 -23.71
N GLN A 321 -54.97 -11.25 -22.99
CA GLN A 321 -54.14 -10.04 -22.93
C GLN A 321 -53.23 -9.92 -24.16
N ALA A 322 -53.22 -8.73 -24.78
CA ALA A 322 -52.26 -8.41 -25.83
C ALA A 322 -50.86 -8.19 -25.23
N ILE A 323 -49.84 -8.74 -25.86
CA ILE A 323 -48.44 -8.70 -25.43
C ILE A 323 -47.53 -8.37 -26.62
N GLY A 324 -46.43 -7.67 -26.35
CA GLY A 324 -45.35 -7.38 -27.31
C GLY A 324 -44.04 -8.08 -26.94
N PRO A 325 -43.04 -8.11 -27.83
CA PRO A 325 -41.69 -8.60 -27.51
C PRO A 325 -41.14 -7.89 -26.26
N GLY A 326 -40.57 -8.65 -25.33
CA GLY A 326 -40.07 -8.13 -24.06
C GLY A 326 -41.12 -8.00 -22.94
N THR A 327 -42.41 -8.21 -23.21
CA THR A 327 -43.45 -8.18 -22.16
C THR A 327 -43.23 -9.36 -21.20
N ALA A 328 -43.03 -9.09 -19.91
CA ALA A 328 -42.92 -10.14 -18.88
C ALA A 328 -44.25 -10.91 -18.74
N LEU A 329 -44.16 -12.24 -18.80
CA LEU A 329 -45.31 -13.14 -18.72
C LEU A 329 -45.40 -13.82 -17.35
N VAL A 330 -44.28 -14.36 -16.88
CA VAL A 330 -44.15 -15.12 -15.63
C VAL A 330 -42.76 -14.88 -15.07
N THR A 331 -42.62 -14.68 -13.76
CA THR A 331 -41.31 -14.63 -13.10
C THR A 331 -40.99 -15.96 -12.44
N LEU A 332 -39.81 -16.50 -12.75
CA LEU A 332 -39.30 -17.77 -12.24
C LEU A 332 -38.19 -17.54 -11.22
N GLU A 333 -38.24 -18.19 -10.07
CA GLU A 333 -37.16 -18.22 -9.08
C GLU A 333 -36.38 -19.51 -9.18
N SER A 334 -35.08 -19.37 -9.44
CA SER A 334 -34.11 -20.45 -9.33
C SER A 334 -32.87 -19.91 -8.63
N MET A 335 -32.29 -20.70 -7.73
CA MET A 335 -31.07 -20.32 -7.00
C MET A 335 -31.12 -18.95 -6.29
N LYS A 336 -32.29 -18.59 -5.71
CA LYS A 336 -32.57 -17.30 -5.03
C LYS A 336 -32.56 -16.06 -5.94
N MET A 337 -32.61 -16.25 -7.26
CA MET A 337 -32.68 -15.19 -8.25
C MET A 337 -33.99 -15.29 -9.01
N GLU A 338 -34.65 -14.15 -9.19
CA GLU A 338 -35.87 -14.02 -9.99
C GLU A 338 -35.51 -13.73 -11.45
N HIS A 339 -36.15 -14.46 -12.35
CA HIS A 339 -35.93 -14.41 -13.79
C HIS A 339 -37.28 -14.20 -14.50
N PRO A 340 -37.57 -12.99 -15.01
CA PRO A 340 -38.77 -12.77 -15.80
C PRO A 340 -38.66 -13.48 -17.15
N LEU A 341 -39.62 -14.36 -17.44
CA LEU A 341 -39.85 -14.92 -18.77
C LEU A 341 -40.65 -13.93 -19.59
N THR A 342 -40.03 -13.36 -20.63
CA THR A 342 -40.65 -12.38 -21.52
C THR A 342 -41.15 -13.00 -22.82
N ALA A 343 -42.20 -12.44 -23.41
CA ALA A 343 -42.64 -12.80 -24.74
C ALA A 343 -41.58 -12.47 -25.79
N GLY A 344 -41.26 -13.40 -26.70
CA GLY A 344 -40.34 -13.16 -27.81
C GLY A 344 -41.02 -12.55 -29.06
N VAL A 345 -42.34 -12.53 -29.09
CA VAL A 345 -43.16 -12.13 -30.24
C VAL A 345 -44.37 -11.31 -29.79
N SER A 346 -44.93 -10.51 -30.71
CA SER A 346 -46.23 -9.86 -30.51
C SER A 346 -47.37 -10.86 -30.65
N GLY A 347 -48.34 -10.81 -29.75
CA GLY A 347 -49.45 -11.74 -29.78
C GLY A 347 -50.54 -11.47 -28.74
N THR A 348 -51.46 -12.41 -28.62
CA THR A 348 -52.42 -12.46 -27.52
C THR A 348 -52.19 -13.74 -26.73
N VAL A 349 -52.11 -13.64 -25.40
CA VAL A 349 -51.96 -14.81 -24.52
C VAL A 349 -53.24 -15.64 -24.60
N ASP A 350 -53.17 -16.85 -25.14
CA ASP A 350 -54.33 -17.74 -25.21
C ASP A 350 -54.56 -18.43 -23.86
N GLN A 351 -53.48 -18.93 -23.25
CA GLN A 351 -53.53 -19.64 -21.99
C GLN A 351 -52.21 -19.52 -21.24
N VAL A 352 -52.27 -19.35 -19.91
CA VAL A 352 -51.13 -19.54 -19.00
C VAL A 352 -51.31 -20.90 -18.33
N ARG A 353 -50.29 -21.77 -18.39
CA ARG A 353 -50.34 -23.17 -17.96
C ARG A 353 -49.75 -23.43 -16.57
N VAL A 354 -49.30 -22.38 -15.90
CA VAL A 354 -48.69 -22.45 -14.56
C VAL A 354 -49.33 -21.43 -13.62
N ALA A 355 -49.26 -21.70 -12.32
CA ALA A 355 -49.68 -20.83 -11.25
C ALA A 355 -48.50 -20.47 -10.32
N VAL A 356 -48.64 -19.37 -9.58
CA VAL A 356 -47.67 -18.98 -8.55
C VAL A 356 -47.53 -20.13 -7.53
N GLY A 357 -46.28 -20.51 -7.26
CA GLY A 357 -45.90 -21.63 -6.40
C GLY A 357 -45.61 -22.94 -7.15
N ASP A 358 -45.95 -23.05 -8.44
CA ASP A 358 -45.68 -24.26 -9.22
C ASP A 358 -44.17 -24.45 -9.48
N GLN A 359 -43.75 -25.72 -9.58
CA GLN A 359 -42.41 -26.08 -10.00
C GLN A 359 -42.41 -26.42 -11.49
N VAL A 360 -41.61 -25.70 -12.26
CA VAL A 360 -41.49 -25.87 -13.71
C VAL A 360 -40.18 -26.58 -14.07
N ARG A 361 -40.24 -27.44 -15.08
CA ARG A 361 -39.07 -28.16 -15.61
C ARG A 361 -38.59 -27.52 -16.91
N VAL A 362 -37.31 -27.73 -17.24
CA VAL A 362 -36.73 -27.32 -18.53
C VAL A 362 -37.61 -27.80 -19.68
N GLY A 363 -37.99 -26.91 -20.59
CA GLY A 363 -38.83 -27.19 -21.77
C GLY A 363 -40.33 -27.29 -21.48
N GLN A 364 -40.79 -27.14 -20.23
CA GLN A 364 -42.22 -27.13 -19.91
C GLN A 364 -42.90 -25.88 -20.48
N VAL A 365 -44.02 -26.05 -21.19
CA VAL A 365 -44.82 -24.93 -21.72
C VAL A 365 -45.47 -24.15 -20.56
N ILE A 366 -45.15 -22.87 -20.49
CA ILE A 366 -45.58 -21.90 -19.47
C ILE A 366 -46.79 -21.11 -19.97
N ALA A 367 -46.78 -20.66 -21.22
CA ALA A 367 -47.88 -19.93 -21.83
C ALA A 367 -47.99 -20.23 -23.33
N GLU A 368 -49.21 -20.17 -23.87
CA GLU A 368 -49.52 -20.27 -25.30
C GLU A 368 -49.96 -18.91 -25.82
N ILE A 369 -49.49 -18.53 -27.01
CA ILE A 369 -49.65 -17.22 -27.61
C ILE A 369 -50.14 -17.37 -29.05
N THR A 370 -51.26 -16.73 -29.39
CA THR A 370 -51.63 -16.48 -30.78
C THR A 370 -50.76 -15.34 -31.31
N VAL A 371 -49.82 -15.66 -32.20
CA VAL A 371 -48.88 -14.70 -32.78
C VAL A 371 -49.59 -13.82 -33.81
N HIS A 372 -49.47 -12.49 -33.68
CA HIS A 372 -50.02 -11.53 -34.65
C HIS A 372 -48.91 -11.00 -35.57
N ALA A 373 -49.12 -11.06 -36.89
CA ALA A 373 -48.21 -10.47 -37.85
C ALA A 373 -48.49 -8.96 -38.01
N GLY A 374 -47.71 -8.10 -37.34
CA GLY A 374 -47.81 -6.65 -37.55
C GLY A 374 -46.85 -5.81 -36.69
N ASN A 375 -46.18 -4.87 -37.35
CA ASN A 375 -45.39 -3.80 -36.73
C ASN A 375 -46.28 -2.90 -35.87
N TYR A 376 -46.15 -3.00 -34.55
CA TYR A 376 -46.53 -1.93 -33.63
C TYR A 376 -45.26 -1.20 -33.19
N GLY A 377 -45.35 0.13 -33.17
CA GLY A 377 -44.22 1.02 -33.03
C GLY A 377 -43.43 0.79 -31.75
N GLU A 378 -42.14 1.12 -31.84
CA GLU A 378 -41.26 1.43 -30.74
C GLU A 378 -41.93 2.47 -29.83
N GLU A 379 -42.79 2.03 -28.90
CA GLU A 379 -43.09 2.82 -27.72
C GLU A 379 -41.86 2.69 -26.81
N GLU A 380 -41.23 3.83 -26.58
CA GLU A 380 -40.12 4.05 -25.66
C GLU A 380 -40.37 3.31 -24.34
N LEU A 381 -39.77 2.13 -24.20
CA LEU A 381 -39.37 1.64 -22.88
C LEU A 381 -38.28 2.60 -22.41
N SER A 382 -38.71 3.66 -21.72
CA SER A 382 -37.77 4.50 -21.01
C SER A 382 -37.09 3.62 -19.96
N ASP A 383 -35.83 3.27 -20.20
CA ASP A 383 -34.85 2.86 -19.18
C ASP A 383 -34.55 4.03 -18.22
N GLN A 384 -35.56 4.84 -17.88
CA GLN A 384 -35.45 5.89 -16.89
C GLN A 384 -35.52 5.23 -15.51
N VAL A 385 -34.34 4.80 -15.04
CA VAL A 385 -34.12 4.53 -13.62
C VAL A 385 -34.38 5.84 -12.88
N ASP A 386 -35.34 5.82 -11.97
CA ASP A 386 -35.56 6.93 -11.04
C ASP A 386 -34.32 7.05 -10.13
N LEU A 387 -33.45 8.02 -10.44
CA LEU A 387 -32.22 8.27 -9.69
C LEU A 387 -32.50 8.79 -8.27
N ASP A 388 -33.72 9.28 -8.01
CA ASP A 388 -34.15 9.77 -6.71
C ASP A 388 -34.81 8.66 -5.85
N TYR A 389 -35.10 7.47 -6.42
CA TYR A 389 -35.63 6.35 -5.67
C TYR A 389 -34.58 5.77 -4.71
N VAL A 390 -34.73 6.06 -3.43
CA VAL A 390 -33.94 5.47 -2.36
C VAL A 390 -34.52 4.11 -1.99
N ARG A 391 -33.79 3.05 -2.31
CA ARG A 391 -34.16 1.68 -1.94
C ARG A 391 -34.18 1.48 -0.42
N PRO A 392 -35.01 0.57 0.13
CA PRO A 392 -35.07 0.32 1.58
C PRO A 392 -33.74 -0.09 2.22
N ASP A 393 -32.89 -0.83 1.51
CA ASP A 393 -31.56 -1.20 2.00
C ASP A 393 -30.59 -0.01 2.07
N LEU A 394 -30.66 0.88 1.07
CA LEU A 394 -29.93 2.15 1.06
C LEU A 394 -30.45 3.10 2.13
N GLU A 395 -31.76 3.19 2.33
CA GLU A 395 -32.39 4.00 3.37
C GLU A 395 -31.89 3.57 4.77
N GLU A 396 -31.82 2.26 5.04
CA GLU A 396 -31.27 1.73 6.28
C GLU A 396 -29.80 2.11 6.48
N LEU A 397 -28.98 2.04 5.42
CA LEU A 397 -27.58 2.45 5.45
C LEU A 397 -27.45 3.95 5.74
N LEU A 398 -28.20 4.80 5.03
CA LEU A 398 -28.19 6.25 5.20
C LEU A 398 -28.61 6.63 6.62
N ARG A 399 -29.65 5.99 7.16
CA ARG A 399 -30.11 6.16 8.55
C ARG A 399 -29.03 5.80 9.56
N ARG A 400 -28.32 4.67 9.38
CA ARG A 400 -27.23 4.27 10.28
C ARG A 400 -26.01 5.18 10.17
N ARG A 401 -25.67 5.66 8.97
CA ARG A 401 -24.58 6.63 8.78
C ARG A 401 -24.91 7.98 9.40
N ALA A 402 -26.14 8.46 9.23
CA ALA A 402 -26.59 9.69 9.87
C ALA A 402 -26.46 9.61 11.41
N ALA A 403 -26.78 8.46 12.01
CA ALA A 403 -26.73 8.28 13.46
C ALA A 403 -25.32 8.35 14.08
N VAL A 404 -24.24 8.18 13.30
CA VAL A 404 -22.85 8.25 13.81
C VAL A 404 -22.26 9.67 13.74
N THR A 405 -22.97 10.61 13.12
CA THR A 405 -22.57 12.01 13.00
C THR A 405 -22.73 12.75 14.33
N ASP A 406 -22.07 13.90 14.46
CA ASP A 406 -22.16 14.73 15.66
C ASP A 406 -23.54 15.38 15.79
N GLU A 407 -24.15 15.75 14.66
CA GLU A 407 -25.51 16.31 14.59
C GLU A 407 -26.55 15.36 15.20
N ALA A 408 -26.36 14.05 15.02
CA ALA A 408 -27.23 13.03 15.58
C ALA A 408 -26.97 12.74 17.08
N ARG A 409 -25.97 13.38 17.70
CA ARG A 409 -25.49 13.11 19.07
C ARG A 409 -25.40 14.37 19.95
N PRO A 410 -26.42 15.23 19.99
CA PRO A 410 -26.34 16.56 20.60
C PRO A 410 -25.99 16.55 22.10
N GLU A 411 -26.47 15.54 22.86
CA GLU A 411 -26.16 15.44 24.30
C GLU A 411 -24.68 15.13 24.56
N ALA A 412 -24.08 14.27 23.73
CA ALA A 412 -22.67 13.91 23.82
C ALA A 412 -21.79 15.11 23.44
N MET A 413 -22.13 15.80 22.35
CA MET A 413 -21.42 17.00 21.89
C MET A 413 -21.52 18.13 22.91
N ALA A 414 -22.70 18.41 23.47
CA ALA A 414 -22.86 19.40 24.54
C ALA A 414 -22.05 19.06 25.80
N LYS A 415 -21.86 17.77 26.12
CA LYS A 415 -20.96 17.36 27.21
C LYS A 415 -19.49 17.59 26.84
N ARG A 416 -19.10 17.31 25.61
CA ARG A 416 -17.74 17.53 25.10
C ARG A 416 -17.38 19.00 25.05
N HIS A 417 -18.20 19.85 24.43
CA HIS A 417 -17.93 21.29 24.34
C HIS A 417 -17.87 22.00 25.69
N ARG A 418 -18.55 21.49 26.73
CA ARG A 418 -18.42 22.01 28.11
C ARG A 418 -17.03 21.82 28.71
N THR A 419 -16.22 20.90 28.19
CA THR A 419 -14.83 20.75 28.63
C THR A 419 -13.87 21.65 27.85
N GLY A 420 -14.36 22.48 26.92
CA GLY A 420 -13.51 23.34 26.09
C GLY A 420 -12.87 22.66 24.88
N HIS A 421 -13.14 21.36 24.66
CA HIS A 421 -12.55 20.59 23.58
C HIS A 421 -13.54 20.30 22.46
N ARG A 422 -13.02 20.14 21.24
CA ARG A 422 -13.69 19.66 20.04
C ARG A 422 -13.95 18.16 20.11
N SER A 423 -14.95 17.68 19.36
CA SER A 423 -15.18 16.27 19.12
C SER A 423 -14.08 15.66 18.23
N ALA A 424 -14.03 14.33 18.15
CA ALA A 424 -13.14 13.65 17.21
C ALA A 424 -13.39 14.06 15.74
N ARG A 425 -14.66 14.25 15.36
CA ARG A 425 -15.02 14.63 13.98
C ARG A 425 -14.74 16.11 13.71
N GLU A 426 -14.98 16.99 14.68
CA GLU A 426 -14.63 18.42 14.57
C GLU A 426 -13.11 18.60 14.40
N ASN A 427 -12.30 17.82 15.12
CA ASN A 427 -10.84 17.83 14.95
C ASN A 427 -10.41 17.31 13.57
N ILE A 428 -11.03 16.24 13.06
CA ILE A 428 -10.76 15.74 11.71
C ILE A 428 -11.15 16.79 10.67
N SER A 429 -12.35 17.37 10.76
CA SER A 429 -12.84 18.38 9.83
C SER A 429 -11.98 19.65 9.82
N ALA A 430 -11.42 20.05 10.96
CA ALA A 430 -10.50 21.19 11.03
C ALA A 430 -9.11 20.87 10.43
N LEU A 431 -8.70 19.60 10.44
CA LEU A 431 -7.39 19.15 9.97
C LEU A 431 -7.32 18.96 8.46
N VAL A 432 -8.37 18.39 7.88
CA VAL A 432 -8.37 17.87 6.50
C VAL A 432 -8.97 18.87 5.53
N ASP A 433 -8.59 18.77 4.25
CA ASP A 433 -9.19 19.57 3.19
C ASP A 433 -10.68 19.22 3.03
N ASP A 434 -11.48 20.20 2.60
CA ASP A 434 -12.92 20.04 2.37
C ASP A 434 -13.24 18.84 1.47
N ASP A 435 -14.25 18.07 1.85
CA ASP A 435 -14.75 16.88 1.14
C ASP A 435 -13.69 15.80 0.84
N SER A 436 -12.56 15.78 1.58
CA SER A 436 -11.48 14.82 1.35
C SER A 436 -11.51 13.58 2.25
N PHE A 437 -12.20 13.63 3.38
CA PHE A 437 -12.18 12.55 4.37
C PHE A 437 -13.03 11.34 3.97
N LEU A 438 -12.37 10.21 3.76
CA LEU A 438 -12.97 8.92 3.49
C LEU A 438 -12.92 8.06 4.75
N GLU A 439 -14.02 7.98 5.49
CA GLU A 439 -14.10 7.22 6.74
C GLU A 439 -14.16 5.70 6.51
N PHE A 440 -13.32 4.97 7.23
CA PHE A 440 -13.24 3.51 7.23
C PHE A 440 -13.98 2.94 8.43
N GLY A 441 -14.93 2.04 8.17
CA GLY A 441 -15.63 1.28 9.21
C GLY A 441 -16.38 2.18 10.19
N ALA A 442 -17.34 2.97 9.73
CA ALA A 442 -18.17 3.83 10.58
C ALA A 442 -19.19 3.05 11.44
N LEU A 443 -19.60 1.86 10.98
CA LEU A 443 -20.70 1.07 11.57
C LEU A 443 -20.36 0.03 12.67
N PRO A 444 -19.09 -0.34 12.96
CA PRO A 444 -18.77 -1.19 14.10
C PRO A 444 -19.31 -0.61 15.41
N VAL A 445 -19.73 -1.54 16.27
CA VAL A 445 -20.18 -1.27 17.64
C VAL A 445 -19.30 -2.03 18.62
N ALA A 446 -19.28 -1.65 19.89
CA ALA A 446 -18.48 -2.33 20.90
C ALA A 446 -18.83 -3.82 21.00
N ALA A 447 -17.83 -4.65 21.27
CA ALA A 447 -17.94 -6.11 21.37
C ALA A 447 -18.60 -6.57 22.68
N GLN A 448 -19.79 -6.04 23.01
CA GLN A 448 -20.48 -6.23 24.29
C GLN A 448 -21.91 -6.78 24.13
N ARG A 449 -22.19 -7.56 23.08
CA ARG A 449 -23.52 -8.13 22.78
C ARG A 449 -24.04 -9.05 23.88
N SER A 450 -23.16 -9.63 24.69
CA SER A 450 -23.57 -10.42 25.86
C SER A 450 -24.01 -9.56 27.06
N ARG A 451 -23.74 -8.25 27.06
CA ARG A 451 -24.09 -7.32 28.15
C ARG A 451 -25.13 -6.27 27.77
N ARG A 452 -25.27 -5.98 26.47
CA ARG A 452 -26.11 -4.92 25.94
C ARG A 452 -26.85 -5.42 24.70
N ASP A 453 -28.06 -4.95 24.50
CA ASP A 453 -28.79 -5.21 23.27
C ASP A 453 -28.16 -4.46 22.08
N MET A 454 -28.46 -4.92 20.86
CA MET A 454 -27.88 -4.36 19.64
C MET A 454 -28.30 -2.89 19.41
N GLN A 455 -29.49 -2.50 19.83
CA GLN A 455 -29.98 -1.14 19.59
C GLN A 455 -29.26 -0.13 20.49
N ASP A 456 -29.01 -0.48 21.76
CA ASP A 456 -28.17 0.31 22.66
C ASP A 456 -26.72 0.42 22.14
N LEU A 457 -26.16 -0.70 21.64
CA LEU A 457 -24.82 -0.71 21.05
C LEU A 457 -24.72 0.23 19.83
N ILE A 458 -25.69 0.17 18.92
CA ILE A 458 -25.74 1.08 17.76
C ILE A 458 -25.82 2.54 18.21
N ALA A 459 -26.64 2.84 19.21
CA ALA A 459 -26.86 4.22 19.67
C ALA A 459 -25.70 4.78 20.49
N ARG A 460 -25.01 3.95 21.29
CA ARG A 460 -24.03 4.41 22.30
C ARG A 460 -22.58 4.08 21.98
N THR A 461 -22.32 3.23 21.01
CA THR A 461 -20.96 2.80 20.67
C THR A 461 -20.62 2.98 19.18
N PRO A 462 -20.95 4.13 18.56
CA PRO A 462 -20.67 4.36 17.15
C PRO A 462 -19.17 4.26 16.87
N GLY A 463 -18.82 3.60 15.76
CA GLY A 463 -17.44 3.38 15.32
C GLY A 463 -16.55 2.61 16.31
N ASP A 464 -17.13 1.98 17.33
CA ASP A 464 -16.44 1.44 18.52
C ASP A 464 -15.51 2.46 19.21
N GLY A 465 -15.86 3.75 19.14
CA GLY A 465 -15.12 4.84 19.80
C GLY A 465 -13.81 5.24 19.13
N ILE A 466 -13.63 4.92 17.84
CA ILE A 466 -12.56 5.50 17.01
C ILE A 466 -13.12 5.89 15.63
N VAL A 467 -12.71 7.04 15.11
CA VAL A 467 -12.92 7.46 13.72
C VAL A 467 -11.58 7.28 12.98
N THR A 468 -11.59 6.60 11.85
CA THR A 468 -10.37 6.30 11.08
C THR A 468 -10.65 6.50 9.61
N GLY A 469 -9.69 6.98 8.82
CA GLY A 469 -9.89 7.15 7.39
C GLY A 469 -8.66 7.68 6.65
N LEU A 470 -8.82 7.90 5.35
CA LEU A 470 -7.88 8.64 4.52
C LEU A 470 -8.42 10.04 4.26
N ALA A 471 -7.54 11.02 4.16
CA ALA A 471 -7.90 12.41 3.87
C ALA A 471 -6.80 13.09 3.07
N LYS A 472 -7.06 14.32 2.63
CA LYS A 472 -6.02 15.23 2.15
C LYS A 472 -5.77 16.29 3.21
N ILE A 473 -4.51 16.66 3.41
CA ILE A 473 -4.10 17.72 4.34
C ILE A 473 -3.14 18.64 3.59
N ASN A 474 -3.42 19.94 3.60
CA ASN A 474 -2.65 20.98 2.89
C ASN A 474 -2.68 20.83 1.36
N GLY A 475 -3.72 20.23 0.78
CA GLY A 475 -3.79 19.97 -0.67
C GLY A 475 -3.82 21.24 -1.52
N ALA A 476 -4.29 22.36 -0.97
CA ALA A 476 -4.24 23.66 -1.64
C ALA A 476 -2.79 24.16 -1.87
N GLU A 477 -1.85 23.81 -1.00
CA GLU A 477 -0.46 24.26 -1.08
C GLU A 477 0.44 23.27 -1.83
N PHE A 478 0.25 21.97 -1.63
CA PHE A 478 1.15 20.92 -2.16
C PHE A 478 0.54 20.07 -3.28
N GLY A 479 -0.76 20.21 -3.57
CA GLY A 479 -1.46 19.39 -4.57
C GLY A 479 -1.96 18.05 -4.01
N SER A 480 -2.77 17.33 -4.80
CA SER A 480 -3.50 16.15 -4.31
C SER A 480 -2.68 14.89 -4.10
N GLU A 481 -1.53 14.76 -4.78
CA GLU A 481 -0.73 13.52 -4.76
C GLU A 481 0.07 13.37 -3.46
N VAL A 482 0.60 14.47 -2.92
CA VAL A 482 1.45 14.48 -1.71
C VAL A 482 0.69 14.88 -0.44
N SER A 483 -0.58 15.26 -0.57
CA SER A 483 -1.43 15.65 0.57
C SER A 483 -2.18 14.49 1.22
N GLU A 484 -2.17 13.30 0.64
CA GLU A 484 -2.87 12.15 1.20
C GLU A 484 -2.26 11.72 2.55
N ALA A 485 -3.10 11.57 3.57
CA ALA A 485 -2.71 11.13 4.90
C ALA A 485 -3.76 10.20 5.52
N ALA A 486 -3.32 9.29 6.37
CA ALA A 486 -4.19 8.50 7.23
C ALA A 486 -4.49 9.26 8.52
N VAL A 487 -5.77 9.29 8.91
CA VAL A 487 -6.22 9.99 10.12
C VAL A 487 -6.91 9.00 11.05
N LEU A 488 -6.56 9.08 12.33
CA LEU A 488 -7.13 8.29 13.43
C LEU A 488 -7.52 9.24 14.56
N ALA A 489 -8.72 9.12 15.09
CA ALA A 489 -9.17 9.91 16.22
C ALA A 489 -10.01 9.07 17.17
N TYR A 490 -9.57 8.89 18.41
CA TYR A 490 -10.41 8.29 19.44
C TYR A 490 -11.54 9.25 19.82
N ASP A 491 -12.76 8.74 19.91
CA ASP A 491 -13.92 9.51 20.36
C ASP A 491 -14.09 9.32 21.87
N TYR A 492 -13.62 10.30 22.66
CA TYR A 492 -13.75 10.29 24.11
C TYR A 492 -15.19 10.18 24.60
N THR A 493 -16.16 10.63 23.81
CA THR A 493 -17.58 10.56 24.17
C THR A 493 -18.15 9.14 24.08
N VAL A 494 -17.42 8.21 23.45
CA VAL A 494 -17.75 6.78 23.38
C VAL A 494 -16.85 6.00 24.32
N LEU A 495 -17.41 5.55 25.45
CA LEU A 495 -16.70 4.70 26.42
C LEU A 495 -15.34 5.27 26.85
N ALA A 496 -15.24 6.60 27.00
CA ALA A 496 -14.03 7.34 27.38
C ALA A 496 -12.84 7.12 26.43
N GLY A 497 -13.09 6.90 25.13
CA GLY A 497 -12.02 6.69 24.13
C GLY A 497 -11.19 5.43 24.38
N THR A 498 -11.75 4.44 25.07
CA THR A 498 -11.02 3.21 25.43
C THR A 498 -10.86 2.26 24.25
N GLN A 499 -9.73 1.57 24.22
CA GLN A 499 -9.40 0.55 23.22
C GLN A 499 -10.23 -0.73 23.41
N GLY A 500 -10.98 -1.13 22.39
CA GLY A 500 -11.84 -2.31 22.35
C GLY A 500 -11.51 -3.18 21.14
N TYR A 501 -12.19 -4.31 21.00
CA TYR A 501 -11.81 -5.29 19.98
C TYR A 501 -11.97 -4.77 18.53
N PHE A 502 -13.07 -4.09 18.21
CA PHE A 502 -13.30 -3.65 16.84
C PHE A 502 -12.53 -2.37 16.52
N ASN A 503 -12.32 -1.48 17.48
CA ASN A 503 -11.47 -0.31 17.26
C ASN A 503 -9.98 -0.69 17.10
N HIS A 504 -9.48 -1.75 17.74
CA HIS A 504 -8.16 -2.30 17.40
C HIS A 504 -8.10 -2.78 15.94
N LYS A 505 -9.12 -3.51 15.46
CA LYS A 505 -9.19 -3.92 14.04
C LYS A 505 -9.22 -2.74 13.07
N LYS A 506 -9.94 -1.67 13.42
CA LYS A 506 -9.98 -0.44 12.61
C LYS A 506 -8.60 0.23 12.56
N THR A 507 -7.98 0.37 13.73
CA THR A 507 -6.63 0.93 13.88
C THR A 507 -5.63 0.11 13.06
N ASP A 508 -5.62 -1.21 13.21
CA ASP A 508 -4.76 -2.09 12.42
C ASP A 508 -5.00 -1.92 10.92
N ARG A 509 -6.26 -1.87 10.49
CA ARG A 509 -6.57 -1.72 9.06
C ARG A 509 -6.00 -0.43 8.49
N ILE A 510 -6.20 0.72 9.15
CA ILE A 510 -5.73 2.00 8.62
C ILE A 510 -4.21 2.15 8.72
N LEU A 511 -3.57 1.66 9.79
CA LEU A 511 -2.11 1.63 9.91
C LEU A 511 -1.47 0.74 8.82
N SER A 512 -2.10 -0.40 8.48
CA SER A 512 -1.65 -1.24 7.38
C SER A 512 -1.73 -0.53 6.03
N ILE A 513 -2.79 0.24 5.80
CA ILE A 513 -2.96 1.03 4.56
C ILE A 513 -1.91 2.14 4.51
N ALA A 514 -1.71 2.86 5.61
CA ALA A 514 -0.71 3.92 5.71
C ALA A 514 0.69 3.38 5.36
N LYS A 515 1.05 2.20 5.89
CA LYS A 515 2.30 1.51 5.57
C LYS A 515 2.43 1.15 4.10
N GLN A 516 1.39 0.56 3.51
CA GLN A 516 1.40 0.10 2.12
C GLN A 516 1.46 1.27 1.14
N LYS A 517 0.69 2.33 1.38
CA LYS A 517 0.68 3.54 0.55
C LYS A 517 1.84 4.48 0.85
N LYS A 518 2.60 4.23 1.92
CA LYS A 518 3.64 5.14 2.45
C LYS A 518 3.12 6.56 2.69
N VAL A 519 1.90 6.68 3.24
CA VAL A 519 1.29 7.97 3.57
C VAL A 519 1.47 8.32 5.06
N PRO A 520 1.65 9.62 5.39
CA PRO A 520 1.73 10.11 6.76
C PRO A 520 0.51 9.74 7.62
N ILE A 521 0.68 9.76 8.94
CA ILE A 521 -0.40 9.57 9.91
C ILE A 521 -0.58 10.81 10.77
N VAL A 522 -1.85 11.20 10.99
CA VAL A 522 -2.25 12.09 12.08
C VAL A 522 -3.17 11.34 13.05
N PHE A 523 -2.73 11.23 14.30
CA PHE A 523 -3.38 10.45 15.35
C PHE A 523 -3.83 11.36 16.51
N PHE A 524 -5.13 11.63 16.61
CA PHE A 524 -5.74 12.25 17.79
C PHE A 524 -5.94 11.21 18.89
N ALA A 525 -5.03 11.21 19.85
CA ALA A 525 -4.99 10.30 20.97
C ALA A 525 -5.72 10.89 22.17
N GLU A 526 -6.81 10.24 22.59
CA GLU A 526 -7.51 10.59 23.82
C GLU A 526 -8.22 9.34 24.35
N GLY A 527 -8.17 9.12 25.67
CA GLY A 527 -8.82 8.00 26.34
C GLY A 527 -7.87 7.06 27.07
N GLY A 528 -8.38 5.88 27.43
CA GLY A 528 -7.67 4.87 28.22
C GLY A 528 -7.35 3.58 27.47
N GLY A 529 -6.70 2.65 28.16
CA GLY A 529 -6.33 1.34 27.63
C GLY A 529 -7.46 0.30 27.67
N GLY A 530 -7.12 -0.91 27.19
CA GLY A 530 -7.99 -2.06 26.91
C GLY A 530 -9.28 -2.19 27.73
N ARG A 531 -10.38 -2.49 27.03
CA ARG A 531 -11.74 -2.51 27.57
C ARG A 531 -12.12 -3.89 28.13
N PRO A 532 -12.18 -4.07 29.47
CA PRO A 532 -12.51 -5.38 30.07
C PRO A 532 -13.96 -5.80 29.86
N GLY A 533 -14.80 -4.87 29.38
CA GLY A 533 -16.23 -5.09 29.15
C GLY A 533 -16.56 -5.80 27.85
N ASP A 534 -15.58 -6.04 26.97
CA ASP A 534 -15.79 -6.72 25.69
C ASP A 534 -15.96 -8.23 25.90
N THR A 535 -17.19 -8.70 25.71
CA THR A 535 -17.64 -10.07 26.00
C THR A 535 -17.77 -10.97 24.79
N ASP A 536 -17.75 -10.41 23.58
CA ASP A 536 -18.06 -11.18 22.36
C ASP A 536 -16.87 -12.01 21.86
N VAL A 537 -15.70 -11.87 22.49
CA VAL A 537 -14.42 -12.42 22.03
C VAL A 537 -13.67 -13.07 23.19
N ASN A 538 -13.83 -14.39 23.32
CA ASN A 538 -13.18 -15.20 24.35
C ASN A 538 -11.64 -15.13 24.35
N HIS A 539 -10.98 -14.76 23.24
CA HIS A 539 -9.52 -14.59 23.20
C HIS A 539 -9.03 -13.26 23.82
N VAL A 540 -9.83 -12.19 23.76
CA VAL A 540 -9.53 -10.91 24.45
C VAL A 540 -9.74 -11.07 25.96
N LEU A 541 -10.71 -11.90 26.37
CA LEU A 541 -10.97 -12.23 27.77
C LEU A 541 -9.82 -13.04 28.44
N GLY A 542 -8.89 -13.61 27.67
CA GLY A 542 -7.73 -14.33 28.18
C GLY A 542 -6.54 -13.42 28.55
N SER A 543 -6.10 -12.57 27.61
CA SER A 543 -5.02 -11.59 27.86
C SER A 543 -4.97 -10.44 26.86
N GLY A 544 -5.42 -10.63 25.61
CA GLY A 544 -5.34 -9.63 24.55
C GLY A 544 -3.91 -9.26 24.12
N LEU A 545 -2.89 -10.01 24.55
CA LEU A 545 -1.46 -9.70 24.29
C LEU A 545 -1.02 -9.99 22.85
N ASN A 546 -1.87 -10.60 22.04
CA ASN A 546 -1.63 -10.86 20.63
C ASN A 546 -2.12 -9.72 19.71
N VAL A 547 -2.59 -8.61 20.27
CA VAL A 547 -2.97 -7.42 19.50
C VAL A 547 -1.75 -6.84 18.80
N THR A 548 -1.86 -6.63 17.50
CA THR A 548 -0.75 -6.17 16.64
C THR A 548 -0.62 -4.65 16.55
N THR A 549 -1.60 -3.89 17.04
CA THR A 549 -1.68 -2.44 16.89
C THR A 549 -0.44 -1.69 17.32
N PHE A 550 0.13 -2.04 18.48
CA PHE A 550 1.32 -1.37 19.01
C PHE A 550 2.56 -1.63 18.15
N THR A 551 2.75 -2.88 17.72
CA THR A 551 3.82 -3.26 16.80
C THR A 551 3.64 -2.60 15.44
N MET A 552 2.40 -2.51 14.94
CA MET A 552 2.10 -1.86 13.67
C MET A 552 2.43 -0.36 13.71
N MET A 553 1.98 0.35 14.75
CA MET A 553 2.31 1.76 14.94
C MET A 553 3.83 1.96 15.04
N GLY A 554 4.51 1.17 15.88
CA GLY A 554 5.98 1.24 16.00
C GLY A 554 6.71 0.93 14.69
N SER A 555 6.16 0.05 13.84
CA SER A 555 6.76 -0.32 12.55
C SER A 555 6.67 0.76 11.47
N LEU A 556 6.01 1.89 11.76
CA LEU A 556 5.92 3.06 10.88
C LEU A 556 7.00 4.10 11.18
N SER A 557 7.66 4.02 12.34
CA SER A 557 8.78 4.91 12.67
C SER A 557 9.86 4.83 11.61
N GLY A 558 10.22 6.00 11.07
CA GLY A 558 11.16 6.15 9.98
C GLY A 558 10.66 5.69 8.60
N VAL A 559 9.41 5.21 8.48
CA VAL A 559 8.80 4.82 7.18
C VAL A 559 7.90 5.94 6.64
N VAL A 560 7.07 6.51 7.51
CA VAL A 560 6.18 7.64 7.19
C VAL A 560 6.18 8.63 8.36
N PRO A 561 5.97 9.93 8.13
CA PRO A 561 5.78 10.89 9.21
C PRO A 561 4.58 10.51 10.08
N THR A 562 4.79 10.42 11.40
CA THR A 562 3.75 10.09 12.37
C THR A 562 3.51 11.23 13.35
N ILE A 563 2.32 11.81 13.32
CA ILE A 563 1.95 12.99 14.11
C ILE A 563 0.93 12.58 15.17
N GLY A 564 1.30 12.73 16.43
CA GLY A 564 0.44 12.56 17.58
C GLY A 564 -0.15 13.87 18.04
N VAL A 565 -1.48 13.94 18.19
CA VAL A 565 -2.18 15.08 18.77
C VAL A 565 -2.90 14.61 20.04
N LEU A 566 -2.64 15.31 21.14
CA LEU A 566 -3.21 15.04 22.45
C LEU A 566 -4.07 16.23 22.89
N THR A 567 -5.37 15.98 22.98
CA THR A 567 -6.37 16.89 23.55
C THR A 567 -7.06 16.18 24.72
N GLY A 568 -6.92 16.68 25.95
CA GLY A 568 -7.51 16.05 27.13
C GLY A 568 -6.63 14.94 27.74
N ARG A 569 -7.21 13.78 28.03
CA ARG A 569 -6.57 12.75 28.87
C ARG A 569 -6.21 11.52 28.06
N CYS A 570 -4.93 11.14 28.01
CA CYS A 570 -4.45 9.98 27.27
C CYS A 570 -3.62 9.06 28.16
N PHE A 571 -4.13 7.84 28.35
CA PHE A 571 -3.52 6.85 29.23
C PHE A 571 -3.36 5.47 28.60
N ALA A 572 -2.43 4.69 29.16
CA ALA A 572 -2.23 3.28 28.85
C ALA A 572 -1.97 3.03 27.36
N GLY A 573 -2.80 2.23 26.68
CA GLY A 573 -2.55 1.86 25.29
C GLY A 573 -2.58 3.06 24.32
N ASN A 574 -3.40 4.07 24.58
CA ASN A 574 -3.40 5.29 23.76
C ASN A 574 -2.09 6.06 23.94
N ALA A 575 -1.58 6.13 25.18
CA ALA A 575 -0.28 6.75 25.47
C ALA A 575 0.88 5.98 24.83
N ALA A 576 0.81 4.64 24.79
CA ALA A 576 1.80 3.82 24.11
C ALA A 576 1.81 4.04 22.59
N LEU A 577 0.65 4.20 21.95
CA LEU A 577 0.57 4.54 20.52
C LEU A 577 1.10 5.94 20.25
N LEU A 578 0.75 6.90 21.12
CA LEU A 578 1.20 8.29 21.00
C LEU A 578 2.73 8.39 21.15
N GLY A 579 3.31 7.65 22.10
CA GLY A 579 4.76 7.59 22.32
C GLY A 579 5.57 6.95 21.18
N CYS A 580 4.90 6.34 20.19
CA CYS A 580 5.53 5.86 18.96
C CYS A 580 5.57 6.90 17.84
N CYS A 581 4.91 8.05 18.00
CA CYS A 581 4.90 9.11 16.99
C CYS A 581 6.24 9.86 16.92
N ASP A 582 6.54 10.40 15.73
CA ASP A 582 7.70 11.27 15.50
C ASP A 582 7.58 12.60 16.27
N VAL A 583 6.36 13.10 16.41
CA VAL A 583 6.03 14.32 17.16
C VAL A 583 4.75 14.13 17.98
N ILE A 584 4.74 14.66 19.20
CA ILE A 584 3.58 14.78 20.06
C ILE A 584 3.26 16.25 20.28
N ILE A 585 2.06 16.64 19.88
CA ILE A 585 1.47 17.97 20.08
C ILE A 585 0.42 17.86 21.17
N GLY A 586 0.58 18.57 22.29
CA GLY A 586 -0.33 18.49 23.44
C GLY A 586 -0.90 19.85 23.85
N THR A 587 -2.20 19.91 24.15
CA THR A 587 -2.81 21.11 24.74
C THR A 587 -2.38 21.27 26.20
N ARG A 588 -2.25 22.51 26.69
CA ARG A 588 -1.72 22.83 28.02
C ARG A 588 -2.49 22.15 29.17
N ASP A 589 -3.76 21.86 28.99
CA ASP A 589 -4.63 21.19 29.96
C ASP A 589 -4.62 19.65 29.88
N SER A 590 -3.83 19.09 28.94
CA SER A 590 -3.76 17.66 28.70
C SER A 590 -2.96 16.88 29.74
N ASN A 591 -3.20 15.58 29.80
CA ASN A 591 -2.50 14.64 30.66
C ASN A 591 -2.11 13.38 29.87
N LEU A 592 -0.85 12.96 30.00
CA LEU A 592 -0.28 11.83 29.27
C LEU A 592 0.41 10.85 30.22
N GLY A 593 0.02 9.58 30.24
CA GLY A 593 0.69 8.62 31.10
C GLY A 593 0.51 7.15 30.74
N MET A 594 1.54 6.33 30.98
CA MET A 594 1.48 4.88 30.71
C MET A 594 0.46 4.13 31.57
N ALA A 595 0.02 4.71 32.69
CA ALA A 595 -1.02 4.15 33.53
C ALA A 595 -2.04 5.24 33.86
N GLY A 596 -3.33 4.94 33.70
CA GLY A 596 -4.40 5.81 34.19
C GLY A 596 -4.67 5.62 35.69
N PRO A 597 -5.43 6.50 36.34
CA PRO A 597 -5.70 6.44 37.78
C PRO A 597 -6.18 5.08 38.29
N ALA A 598 -7.07 4.41 37.55
CA ALA A 598 -7.59 3.09 37.92
C ALA A 598 -6.50 2.00 37.93
N MET A 599 -5.50 2.09 37.04
CA MET A 599 -4.38 1.15 36.98
C MET A 599 -3.39 1.41 38.11
N ILE A 600 -3.12 2.68 38.43
CA ILE A 600 -2.25 3.07 39.55
C ILE A 600 -2.85 2.61 40.88
N GLU A 601 -4.15 2.83 41.08
CA GLU A 601 -4.87 2.35 42.27
C GLU A 601 -4.89 0.80 42.31
N GLY A 602 -5.18 0.15 41.18
CA GLY A 602 -5.17 -1.31 41.08
C GLY A 602 -3.80 -1.93 41.38
N GLY A 603 -2.71 -1.22 41.11
CA GLY A 603 -1.34 -1.59 41.48
C GLY A 603 -0.97 -1.31 42.94
N GLY A 604 -1.86 -0.70 43.74
CA GLY A 604 -1.61 -0.37 45.13
C GLY A 604 -0.71 0.85 45.35
N LEU A 605 -0.56 1.72 44.35
CA LEU A 605 0.34 2.88 44.39
C LEU A 605 -0.32 4.17 44.91
N GLY A 606 -1.58 4.08 45.33
CA GLY A 606 -2.37 5.22 45.82
C GLY A 606 -3.50 5.62 44.88
N ARG A 607 -4.21 6.68 45.23
CA ARG A 607 -5.31 7.24 44.46
C ARG A 607 -4.93 8.63 44.00
N PHE A 608 -5.10 8.87 42.71
CA PHE A 608 -4.77 10.11 42.04
C PHE A 608 -5.93 10.54 41.16
N THR A 609 -6.10 11.84 40.94
CA THR A 609 -6.98 12.34 39.89
C THR A 609 -6.27 12.21 38.52
N PRO A 610 -7.01 12.20 37.41
CA PRO A 610 -6.39 12.21 36.09
C PRO A 610 -5.40 13.35 35.86
N GLU A 611 -5.64 14.53 36.47
CA GLU A 611 -4.81 15.74 36.35
C GLU A 611 -3.47 15.62 37.08
N GLU A 612 -3.36 14.70 38.04
CA GLU A 612 -2.10 14.43 38.75
C GLU A 612 -1.19 13.47 37.97
N VAL A 613 -1.68 12.88 36.86
CA VAL A 613 -0.99 11.84 36.11
C VAL A 613 -0.48 12.38 34.79
N GLY A 614 0.79 12.76 34.79
CA GLY A 614 1.49 13.25 33.60
C GLY A 614 0.96 14.56 33.03
N PRO A 615 0.85 15.62 33.85
CA PRO A 615 0.46 16.96 33.39
C PRO A 615 1.51 17.57 32.44
N MET A 616 1.10 18.51 31.59
CA MET A 616 1.98 19.12 30.58
C MET A 616 3.19 19.87 31.16
N ASP A 617 3.09 20.40 32.39
CA ASP A 617 4.23 21.03 33.10
C ASP A 617 5.31 20.01 33.51
N VAL A 618 5.03 18.72 33.39
CA VAL A 618 6.02 17.63 33.50
C VAL A 618 6.39 17.10 32.12
N GLN A 619 5.42 16.91 31.23
CA GLN A 619 5.63 16.25 29.93
C GLN A 619 6.33 17.11 28.88
N GLY A 620 6.20 18.43 28.95
CA GLY A 620 7.01 19.35 28.13
C GLY A 620 8.48 19.31 28.55
N PRO A 621 8.81 19.59 29.84
CA PRO A 621 10.20 19.65 30.28
C PRO A 621 10.96 18.33 30.23
N ASN A 622 10.28 17.18 30.31
CA ASN A 622 10.92 15.87 30.21
C ASN A 622 11.09 15.35 28.76
N GLY A 623 10.61 16.12 27.77
CA GLY A 623 10.80 15.83 26.35
C GLY A 623 9.82 14.83 25.75
N VAL A 624 8.81 14.37 26.50
CA VAL A 624 7.75 13.48 25.98
C VAL A 624 6.84 14.23 25.02
N VAL A 625 6.50 15.49 25.30
CA VAL A 625 5.68 16.34 24.42
C VAL A 625 6.59 17.33 23.69
N ASP A 626 6.57 17.28 22.37
CA ASP A 626 7.45 18.09 21.52
C ASP A 626 6.94 19.53 21.38
N ILE A 627 5.62 19.71 21.27
CA ILE A 627 4.97 21.00 21.08
C ILE A 627 3.80 21.12 22.06
N VAL A 628 3.88 22.09 22.97
CA VAL A 628 2.79 22.45 23.88
C VAL A 628 2.05 23.66 23.30
N VAL A 629 0.74 23.53 23.13
CA VAL A 629 -0.16 24.55 22.57
C VAL A 629 -1.29 24.89 23.55
N GLU A 630 -2.02 25.98 23.33
CA GLU A 630 -3.07 26.39 24.27
C GLU A 630 -4.36 25.58 24.11
N ASP A 631 -4.76 25.25 22.88
CA ASP A 631 -6.05 24.62 22.61
C ASP A 631 -6.04 23.69 21.37
N ASP A 632 -7.19 23.06 21.12
CA ASP A 632 -7.40 22.11 20.01
C ASP A 632 -7.19 22.76 18.63
N GLU A 633 -7.43 24.06 18.47
CA GLU A 633 -7.24 24.77 17.20
C GLU A 633 -5.76 24.93 16.88
N GLU A 634 -4.99 25.43 17.85
CA GLU A 634 -3.54 25.51 17.74
C GLU A 634 -2.89 24.14 17.53
N ALA A 635 -3.44 23.08 18.15
CA ALA A 635 -2.95 21.72 17.97
C ALA A 635 -3.10 21.23 16.53
N VAL A 636 -4.26 21.48 15.90
CA VAL A 636 -4.50 21.15 14.49
C VAL A 636 -3.60 21.95 13.57
N LEU A 637 -3.45 23.27 13.80
CA LEU A 637 -2.56 24.12 13.02
C LEU A 637 -1.10 23.67 13.13
N ALA A 638 -0.65 23.28 14.33
CA ALA A 638 0.68 22.73 14.53
C ALA A 638 0.88 21.40 13.79
N ALA A 639 -0.14 20.53 13.75
CA ALA A 639 -0.09 19.27 13.00
C ALA A 639 0.00 19.51 11.49
N GLN A 640 -0.82 20.39 10.92
CA GLN A 640 -0.77 20.81 9.52
C GLN A 640 0.60 21.40 9.17
N ARG A 641 1.11 22.27 10.04
CA ARG A 641 2.40 22.94 9.86
C ARG A 641 3.56 21.94 9.93
N TYR A 642 3.58 21.04 10.90
CA TYR A 642 4.57 19.97 10.99
C TYR A 642 4.58 19.11 9.73
N LEU A 643 3.40 18.68 9.28
CA LEU A 643 3.28 17.84 8.09
C LEU A 643 3.81 18.55 6.84
N SER A 644 3.60 19.87 6.72
CA SER A 644 4.04 20.67 5.56
C SER A 644 5.54 20.53 5.23
N TYR A 645 6.41 20.34 6.23
CA TYR A 645 7.85 20.21 6.01
C TYR A 645 8.21 18.91 5.28
N PHE A 646 7.35 17.89 5.36
CA PHE A 646 7.51 16.59 4.70
C PHE A 646 6.74 16.48 3.39
N GLN A 647 5.94 17.49 3.04
CA GLN A 647 5.17 17.55 1.79
C GLN A 647 5.90 18.29 0.65
N GLY A 648 7.00 18.97 0.96
CA GLY A 648 7.90 19.57 -0.02
C GLY A 648 8.10 21.08 0.13
N PRO A 649 8.66 21.75 -0.91
CA PRO A 649 8.93 23.18 -0.89
C PRO A 649 7.66 24.02 -1.08
N VAL A 650 7.69 25.25 -0.56
CA VAL A 650 6.62 26.24 -0.75
C VAL A 650 7.05 27.32 -1.75
N SER A 651 6.12 27.82 -2.54
CA SER A 651 6.42 28.79 -3.61
C SER A 651 6.47 30.24 -3.11
N GLN A 652 5.73 30.55 -2.05
CA GLN A 652 5.67 31.88 -1.45
C GLN A 652 6.46 31.90 -0.16
N TRP A 653 7.46 32.77 -0.08
CA TRP A 653 8.28 32.96 1.10
C TRP A 653 8.85 34.38 1.12
N SER A 654 9.19 34.84 2.32
CA SER A 654 9.88 36.10 2.56
C SER A 654 10.92 35.89 3.66
N PHE A 655 11.87 36.82 3.79
CA PHE A 655 12.95 36.71 4.76
C PHE A 655 13.37 38.11 5.22
N SER A 656 13.90 38.20 6.43
CA SER A 656 14.33 39.46 7.02
C SER A 656 15.59 40.02 6.32
N ASP A 657 15.88 41.31 6.51
CA ASP A 657 17.13 41.91 6.03
C ASP A 657 18.35 41.24 6.68
N GLN A 658 19.07 40.43 5.90
CA GLN A 658 20.19 39.61 6.35
C GLN A 658 21.35 40.42 6.95
N ARG A 659 21.43 41.74 6.69
CA ARG A 659 22.42 42.62 7.34
C ARG A 659 22.26 42.68 8.86
N ARG A 660 21.07 42.36 9.38
CA ARG A 660 20.84 42.24 10.83
C ARG A 660 21.72 41.18 11.49
N LEU A 661 22.01 40.08 10.81
CA LEU A 661 22.84 38.98 11.31
C LEU A 661 24.23 39.44 11.76
N ARG A 662 24.77 40.52 11.15
CA ARG A 662 26.05 41.14 11.51
C ARG A 662 26.11 41.68 12.94
N HIS A 663 24.96 41.88 13.58
CA HIS A 663 24.84 42.56 14.87
C HIS A 663 24.29 41.66 15.99
N LEU A 664 23.85 40.44 15.68
CA LEU A 664 23.18 39.57 16.66
C LEU A 664 24.17 38.85 17.58
N ILE A 665 25.42 38.69 17.15
CA ILE A 665 26.50 38.17 18.01
C ILE A 665 27.26 39.34 18.61
N PRO A 666 27.30 39.49 19.94
CA PRO A 666 28.04 40.56 20.58
C PRO A 666 29.55 40.44 20.32
N GLU A 667 30.21 41.58 20.08
CA GLU A 667 31.68 41.63 19.95
C GLU A 667 32.39 41.16 21.23
N ASN A 668 31.78 41.38 22.40
CA ASN A 668 32.24 40.78 23.65
C ASN A 668 31.99 39.26 23.63
N ARG A 669 33.04 38.49 23.37
CA ARG A 669 33.01 37.01 23.32
C ARG A 669 32.43 36.30 24.56
N LYS A 670 32.34 36.98 25.70
CA LYS A 670 31.73 36.44 26.94
C LYS A 670 30.25 36.78 27.10
N ALA A 671 29.71 37.69 26.31
CA ALA A 671 28.31 38.10 26.41
C ALA A 671 27.39 37.03 25.81
N ILE A 672 26.28 36.74 26.48
CA ILE A 672 25.22 35.87 25.97
C ILE A 672 24.39 36.62 24.91
N TYR A 673 23.72 35.87 24.05
CA TYR A 673 22.74 36.38 23.08
C TYR A 673 21.61 35.37 22.90
N ASN A 674 20.53 35.79 22.26
CA ASN A 674 19.39 34.94 21.98
C ASN A 674 19.57 34.22 20.63
N ILE A 675 19.85 32.91 20.67
CA ILE A 675 20.01 32.10 19.46
C ILE A 675 18.75 32.09 18.58
N ARG A 676 17.56 32.22 19.17
CA ARG A 676 16.30 32.22 18.41
C ARG A 676 16.16 33.44 17.52
N GLU A 677 16.65 34.60 17.96
CA GLU A 677 16.70 35.80 17.11
C GLU A 677 17.63 35.60 15.90
N VAL A 678 18.73 34.85 16.07
CA VAL A 678 19.62 34.50 14.94
C VAL A 678 18.89 33.59 13.95
N ILE A 679 18.21 32.56 14.46
CA ILE A 679 17.43 31.62 13.64
C ILE A 679 16.34 32.38 12.87
N ASP A 680 15.50 33.16 13.57
CA ASP A 680 14.38 33.90 12.98
C ASP A 680 14.82 34.88 11.89
N ASN A 681 16.01 35.48 12.01
CA ASN A 681 16.53 36.37 10.98
C ASN A 681 17.22 35.62 9.82
N LEU A 682 17.66 34.38 10.02
CA LEU A 682 18.35 33.58 9.00
C LEU A 682 17.37 32.87 8.03
N VAL A 683 16.31 32.28 8.60
CA VAL A 683 15.37 31.43 7.85
C VAL A 683 14.21 32.25 7.26
N ASP A 684 13.30 31.59 6.53
CA ASP A 684 12.10 32.23 6.00
C ASP A 684 11.22 32.73 7.15
N GLU A 685 10.66 33.94 7.01
CA GLU A 685 9.78 34.54 8.01
C GLU A 685 8.59 33.62 8.31
N GLY A 686 8.35 33.35 9.60
CA GLY A 686 7.26 32.47 10.03
C GLY A 686 7.49 30.98 9.75
N SER A 687 8.69 30.55 9.33
CA SER A 687 8.97 29.15 9.02
C SER A 687 9.50 28.32 10.21
N VAL A 688 9.81 28.92 11.36
CA VAL A 688 10.37 28.18 12.50
C VAL A 688 9.30 27.40 13.26
N LEU A 689 9.42 26.07 13.26
CA LEU A 689 8.69 25.17 14.14
C LEU A 689 9.67 24.47 15.08
N GLU A 690 9.85 25.02 16.28
CA GLU A 690 10.75 24.47 17.29
C GLU A 690 10.14 23.23 17.96
N LEU A 691 10.91 22.14 18.03
CA LEU A 691 10.52 20.89 18.67
C LEU A 691 11.22 20.73 20.02
N ARG A 692 10.50 20.19 21.01
CA ARG A 692 10.95 19.93 22.39
C ARG A 692 11.57 21.17 23.02
N ARG A 693 10.91 22.32 22.89
CA ARG A 693 11.42 23.62 23.36
C ARG A 693 11.83 23.63 24.84
N GLU A 694 11.13 22.87 25.67
CA GLU A 694 11.31 22.84 27.13
C GLU A 694 12.30 21.77 27.62
N PHE A 695 12.70 20.84 26.76
CA PHE A 695 13.64 19.76 27.06
C PHE A 695 15.00 19.99 26.40
N GLY A 696 16.10 19.56 27.04
CA GLY A 696 17.44 19.67 26.49
C GLY A 696 17.77 21.08 26.02
N ILE A 697 17.42 22.09 26.83
CA ILE A 697 17.42 23.52 26.46
C ILE A 697 18.79 24.07 26.03
N GLY A 698 19.87 23.31 26.26
CA GLY A 698 21.20 23.56 25.72
C GLY A 698 21.29 23.52 24.20
N ALA A 699 20.32 22.90 23.53
CA ALA A 699 20.18 22.88 22.09
C ALA A 699 18.76 23.26 21.63
N VAL A 700 18.69 24.02 20.55
CA VAL A 700 17.47 24.28 19.79
C VAL A 700 17.42 23.30 18.63
N THR A 701 16.28 22.63 18.45
CA THR A 701 15.99 21.77 17.30
C THR A 701 14.70 22.28 16.66
N ALA A 702 14.73 22.60 15.37
CA ALA A 702 13.57 23.18 14.69
C ALA A 702 13.48 22.73 13.24
N LEU A 703 12.26 22.53 12.76
CA LEU A 703 11.98 22.47 11.33
C LEU A 703 11.85 23.91 10.81
N VAL A 704 12.55 24.23 9.73
CA VAL A 704 12.63 25.58 9.15
C VAL A 704 12.57 25.54 7.62
N ARG A 705 12.46 26.70 6.98
CA ARG A 705 12.59 26.82 5.53
C ARG A 705 13.62 27.86 5.12
N VAL A 706 14.33 27.61 4.02
CA VAL A 706 15.16 28.60 3.34
C VAL A 706 14.84 28.55 1.85
N GLU A 707 14.40 29.69 1.31
CA GLU A 707 13.89 29.81 -0.06
C GLU A 707 12.74 28.82 -0.35
N GLY A 708 11.85 28.64 0.64
CA GLY A 708 10.71 27.74 0.60
C GLY A 708 11.05 26.27 0.84
N LYS A 709 12.33 25.86 0.81
CA LYS A 709 12.75 24.47 0.97
C LYS A 709 12.80 24.05 2.45
N PRO A 710 12.18 22.93 2.84
CA PRO A 710 12.19 22.46 4.22
C PRO A 710 13.56 21.89 4.62
N MET A 711 13.94 22.11 5.88
CA MET A 711 15.18 21.59 6.46
C MET A 711 15.08 21.49 7.98
N GLY A 712 15.90 20.62 8.57
CA GLY A 712 16.15 20.62 10.00
C GLY A 712 17.19 21.69 10.38
N LEU A 713 17.06 22.24 11.57
CA LEU A 713 18.02 23.16 12.15
C LEU A 713 18.37 22.73 13.58
N VAL A 714 19.66 22.66 13.86
CA VAL A 714 20.19 22.43 15.21
C VAL A 714 21.06 23.63 15.60
N ALA A 715 20.92 24.14 16.82
CA ALA A 715 21.75 25.24 17.30
C ALA A 715 22.08 25.12 18.78
N ASN A 716 23.31 25.45 19.18
CA ASN A 716 23.64 25.58 20.59
C ASN A 716 22.94 26.81 21.19
N ASN A 717 22.53 26.73 22.47
CA ASN A 717 21.95 27.84 23.19
C ASN A 717 22.96 28.44 24.20
N PRO A 718 23.61 29.57 23.89
CA PRO A 718 24.64 30.14 24.77
C PRO A 718 24.12 30.62 26.13
N ALA A 719 22.80 30.81 26.28
CA ALA A 719 22.20 31.14 27.56
C ALA A 719 22.19 29.95 28.54
N HIS A 720 22.39 28.72 28.06
CA HIS A 720 22.50 27.50 28.86
C HIS A 720 23.95 27.01 28.88
N LEU A 721 24.57 26.98 30.06
CA LEU A 721 25.95 26.49 30.25
C LEU A 721 26.97 27.11 29.28
N GLY A 722 26.73 28.34 28.82
CA GLY A 722 27.59 29.03 27.84
C GLY A 722 27.64 28.39 26.45
N GLY A 723 26.68 27.51 26.13
CA GLY A 723 26.58 26.73 24.89
C GLY A 723 27.07 25.28 25.01
N ALA A 724 27.43 24.83 26.22
CA ALA A 724 27.91 23.46 26.43
C ALA A 724 26.80 22.44 26.15
N ILE A 725 27.17 21.30 25.57
CA ILE A 725 26.24 20.21 25.27
C ILE A 725 26.21 19.26 26.47
N ASP A 726 25.08 19.17 27.17
CA ASP A 726 24.82 18.21 28.25
C ASP A 726 24.08 16.96 27.74
N SER A 727 23.78 16.00 28.63
CA SER A 727 23.19 14.72 28.26
C SER A 727 21.83 14.87 27.57
N GLU A 728 20.98 15.76 28.07
CA GLU A 728 19.64 15.99 27.51
C GLU A 728 19.71 16.70 26.14
N ALA A 729 20.56 17.72 26.00
CA ALA A 729 20.77 18.36 24.70
C ALA A 729 21.34 17.37 23.68
N ALA A 730 22.25 16.48 24.11
CA ALA A 730 22.79 15.45 23.23
C ALA A 730 21.73 14.45 22.76
N ASP A 731 20.87 13.96 23.65
CA ASP A 731 19.77 13.07 23.28
C ASP A 731 18.76 13.75 22.34
N LYS A 732 18.39 15.00 22.65
CA LYS A 732 17.50 15.81 21.81
C LYS A 732 18.05 16.00 20.40
N MET A 733 19.31 16.37 20.27
CA MET A 733 19.96 16.56 18.97
C MET A 733 20.09 15.22 18.21
N ALA A 734 20.50 14.16 18.90
CA ALA A 734 20.61 12.82 18.33
C ALA A 734 19.29 12.37 17.68
N ARG A 735 18.19 12.45 18.43
CA ARG A 735 16.86 12.08 17.94
C ARG A 735 16.42 12.96 16.77
N PHE A 736 16.65 14.26 16.85
CA PHE A 736 16.28 15.19 15.78
C PHE A 736 17.04 14.93 14.49
N LEU A 737 18.33 14.58 14.57
CA LEU A 737 19.13 14.18 13.40
C LEU A 737 18.60 12.88 12.77
N GLN A 738 18.19 11.90 13.58
CA GLN A 738 17.53 10.68 13.07
C GLN A 738 16.21 11.00 12.37
N LEU A 739 15.39 11.89 12.93
CA LEU A 739 14.13 12.34 12.32
C LEU A 739 14.39 12.95 10.94
N CYS A 740 15.34 13.88 10.84
CA CYS A 740 15.70 14.50 9.58
C CYS A 740 16.23 13.46 8.58
N ASP A 741 17.10 12.54 9.02
CA ASP A 741 17.65 11.49 8.15
C ASP A 741 16.58 10.53 7.62
N ALA A 742 15.66 10.11 8.48
CA ALA A 742 14.62 9.16 8.13
C ALA A 742 13.70 9.70 7.02
N HIS A 743 13.41 11.00 7.06
CA HIS A 743 12.49 11.66 6.13
C HIS A 743 13.20 12.56 5.09
N GLY A 744 14.52 12.45 4.96
CA GLY A 744 15.28 13.10 3.88
C GLY A 744 15.41 14.62 4.00
N LEU A 745 15.30 15.19 5.19
CA LEU A 745 15.45 16.64 5.42
C LEU A 745 16.93 17.01 5.60
N PRO A 746 17.50 17.94 4.81
CA PRO A 746 18.85 18.44 5.03
C PRO A 746 18.94 19.20 6.36
N VAL A 747 20.13 19.28 6.96
CA VAL A 747 20.32 19.92 8.28
C VAL A 747 21.27 21.12 8.20
N VAL A 748 20.86 22.24 8.81
CA VAL A 748 21.72 23.38 9.12
C VAL A 748 22.09 23.36 10.60
N SER A 749 23.38 23.40 10.90
CA SER A 749 23.92 23.37 12.26
C SER A 749 24.57 24.70 12.61
N LEU A 750 23.99 25.41 13.57
CA LEU A 750 24.52 26.66 14.09
C LEU A 750 25.36 26.38 15.35
N CYS A 751 26.68 26.36 15.18
CA CYS A 751 27.62 25.97 16.21
C CYS A 751 28.10 27.19 17.04
N ASP A 752 27.87 27.14 18.35
CA ASP A 752 28.45 28.05 19.34
C ASP A 752 28.58 27.30 20.68
N THR A 753 29.57 26.40 20.75
CA THR A 753 29.78 25.53 21.90
C THR A 753 31.21 25.56 22.44
N PRO A 754 31.40 25.62 23.78
CA PRO A 754 32.67 25.36 24.44
C PRO A 754 33.07 23.88 24.42
N GLY A 755 32.22 23.00 23.90
CA GLY A 755 32.38 21.55 23.91
C GLY A 755 31.28 20.87 24.71
N PHE A 756 31.51 19.61 25.02
CA PHE A 756 30.64 18.87 25.93
C PHE A 756 30.72 19.39 27.36
N MET A 757 29.61 19.29 28.10
CA MET A 757 29.60 19.55 29.53
C MET A 757 30.47 18.50 30.24
N VAL A 758 31.37 18.97 31.10
CA VAL A 758 32.34 18.16 31.84
C VAL A 758 32.19 18.37 33.33
N GLY A 759 32.56 17.36 34.11
CA GLY A 759 32.63 17.45 35.57
C GLY A 759 31.98 16.25 36.25
N PRO A 760 32.33 15.93 37.51
CA PRO A 760 31.88 14.70 38.16
C PRO A 760 30.36 14.53 38.22
N GLU A 761 29.61 15.63 38.39
CA GLU A 761 28.15 15.60 38.40
C GLU A 761 27.58 15.27 37.01
N SER A 762 28.16 15.86 35.96
CA SER A 762 27.78 15.57 34.57
C SER A 762 28.09 14.12 34.21
N GLU A 763 29.24 13.58 34.61
CA GLU A 763 29.56 12.16 34.38
C GLU A 763 28.56 11.20 35.04
N GLY A 764 27.94 11.63 36.15
CA GLY A 764 26.87 10.89 36.82
C GLY A 764 25.61 10.69 35.97
N THR A 765 25.42 11.47 34.90
CA THR A 765 24.30 11.32 33.95
C THR A 765 24.62 10.43 32.75
N ALA A 766 25.75 9.70 32.79
CA ALA A 766 26.21 8.84 31.70
C ALA A 766 26.54 9.58 30.39
N THR A 767 27.05 10.81 30.50
CA THR A 767 27.51 11.68 29.40
C THR A 767 28.29 10.94 28.31
N VAL A 768 29.19 10.02 28.68
CA VAL A 768 29.96 9.22 27.71
C VAL A 768 29.06 8.58 26.65
N ARG A 769 27.92 7.99 27.03
CA ARG A 769 27.01 7.33 26.08
C ARG A 769 26.16 8.35 25.31
N HIS A 770 25.62 9.35 26.00
CA HIS A 770 24.80 10.39 25.36
C HIS A 770 25.59 11.17 24.31
N PHE A 771 26.82 11.55 24.61
CA PHE A 771 27.71 12.23 23.66
C PHE A 771 28.17 11.31 22.53
N SER A 772 28.49 10.06 22.83
CA SER A 772 28.85 9.08 21.79
C SER A 772 27.71 8.83 20.80
N ARG A 773 26.45 8.91 21.24
CA ARG A 773 25.26 8.74 20.39
C ARG A 773 25.25 9.75 19.23
N LEU A 774 25.66 11.00 19.47
CA LEU A 774 25.77 12.03 18.42
C LEU A 774 26.76 11.63 17.32
N PHE A 775 27.93 11.12 17.68
CA PHE A 775 28.93 10.67 16.71
C PHE A 775 28.45 9.45 15.92
N VAL A 776 27.82 8.49 16.60
CA VAL A 776 27.31 7.27 15.95
C VAL A 776 26.20 7.61 14.96
N ILE A 777 25.27 8.50 15.31
CA ILE A 777 24.18 8.92 14.41
C ILE A 777 24.76 9.72 13.24
N SER A 778 25.62 10.71 13.53
CA SER A 778 26.22 11.57 12.51
C SER A 778 26.98 10.78 11.44
N ALA A 779 27.74 9.77 11.85
CA ALA A 779 28.49 8.89 10.94
C ALA A 779 27.61 8.05 9.99
N HIS A 780 26.29 8.07 10.17
CA HIS A 780 25.34 7.35 9.34
C HIS A 780 24.29 8.24 8.68
N LEU A 781 24.41 9.56 8.79
CA LEU A 781 23.53 10.47 8.07
C LEU A 781 23.71 10.30 6.57
N ARG A 782 22.59 10.15 5.87
CA ARG A 782 22.46 10.06 4.41
C ARG A 782 22.05 11.40 3.81
N ILE A 783 21.53 12.28 4.67
CA ILE A 783 21.16 13.66 4.37
C ILE A 783 22.39 14.59 4.43
N PRO A 784 22.40 15.69 3.68
CA PRO A 784 23.48 16.65 3.75
C PRO A 784 23.34 17.54 4.99
N MET A 785 24.50 17.89 5.56
CA MET A 785 24.60 18.82 6.68
C MET A 785 25.48 20.02 6.32
N ILE A 786 25.10 21.22 6.75
CA ILE A 786 25.87 22.45 6.63
C ILE A 786 26.11 22.99 8.03
N THR A 787 27.36 23.33 8.36
CA THR A 787 27.71 23.89 9.66
C THR A 787 28.10 25.35 9.54
N VAL A 788 27.54 26.19 10.39
CA VAL A 788 27.85 27.61 10.53
C VAL A 788 28.35 27.84 11.95
N ILE A 789 29.65 28.11 12.12
CA ILE A 789 30.21 28.49 13.41
C ILE A 789 29.93 29.96 13.66
N LEU A 790 29.05 30.25 14.62
CA LEU A 790 28.67 31.61 15.00
C LEU A 790 29.74 32.28 15.86
N ARG A 791 30.28 31.53 16.82
CA ARG A 791 31.33 32.01 17.74
C ARG A 791 32.23 30.88 18.22
N LYS A 792 31.82 30.05 19.18
CA LYS A 792 32.72 29.04 19.76
C LYS A 792 32.68 27.72 19.00
N GLY A 793 33.83 27.24 18.54
CA GLY A 793 34.00 25.93 17.93
C GLY A 793 35.11 25.13 18.63
N TYR A 794 34.84 24.64 19.84
CA TYR A 794 35.85 23.94 20.66
C TYR A 794 35.62 22.44 20.82
N GLY A 795 36.72 21.68 20.69
CA GLY A 795 36.82 20.27 21.07
C GLY A 795 35.79 19.35 20.42
N LEU A 796 35.54 18.21 21.08
CA LEU A 796 34.64 17.16 20.59
C LEU A 796 33.18 17.62 20.47
N GLY A 797 32.72 18.58 21.28
CA GLY A 797 31.35 19.08 21.18
C GLY A 797 31.11 19.85 19.88
N ALA A 798 32.07 20.68 19.46
CA ALA A 798 31.98 21.35 18.15
C ALA A 798 32.10 20.35 16.99
N GLN A 799 32.93 19.32 17.13
CA GLN A 799 32.98 18.22 16.14
C GLN A 799 31.63 17.50 16.05
N ALA A 800 30.96 17.21 17.16
CA ALA A 800 29.64 16.61 17.15
C ALA A 800 28.58 17.50 16.48
N MET A 801 28.65 18.82 16.66
CA MET A 801 27.81 19.78 15.92
C MET A 801 28.11 19.81 14.41
N ALA A 802 29.26 19.30 13.98
CA ALA A 802 29.70 19.24 12.60
C ALA A 802 29.79 17.78 12.11
N ALA A 803 28.79 16.95 12.42
CA ALA A 803 28.72 15.55 11.98
C ALA A 803 29.92 14.65 12.37
N GLY A 804 30.71 15.03 13.37
CA GLY A 804 31.91 14.31 13.83
C GLY A 804 33.23 14.97 13.48
N GLY A 805 33.24 15.98 12.61
CA GLY A 805 34.45 16.72 12.23
C GLY A 805 34.18 17.84 11.22
N PHE A 806 34.97 18.91 11.22
CA PHE A 806 34.68 20.10 10.40
C PHE A 806 34.76 19.88 8.88
N LEU A 807 35.28 18.74 8.43
CA LEU A 807 35.34 18.36 7.01
C LEU A 807 34.30 17.30 6.62
N GLU A 808 33.44 16.87 7.56
CA GLU A 808 32.35 15.91 7.30
C GLU A 808 31.10 16.58 6.69
N PRO A 809 30.66 17.78 7.14
CA PRO A 809 29.57 18.51 6.49
C PRO A 809 29.90 18.84 5.02
N LEU A 810 28.86 19.05 4.20
CA LEU A 810 29.06 19.54 2.82
C LEU A 810 29.75 20.90 2.79
N THR A 811 29.53 21.70 3.83
CA THR A 811 30.13 23.01 3.99
C THR A 811 30.20 23.33 5.48
N THR A 812 31.39 23.74 5.94
CA THR A 812 31.63 24.29 7.26
C THR A 812 32.18 25.70 7.13
N ILE A 813 31.36 26.70 7.45
CA ILE A 813 31.69 28.12 7.37
C ILE A 813 31.66 28.77 8.75
N ALA A 814 32.41 29.84 8.92
CA ALA A 814 32.45 30.59 10.18
C ALA A 814 32.06 32.04 9.98
N TRP A 815 31.42 32.64 10.98
CA TRP A 815 31.30 34.08 11.07
C TRP A 815 32.62 34.70 11.57
N PRO A 816 32.85 36.02 11.38
CA PRO A 816 34.10 36.65 11.81
C PRO A 816 34.32 36.60 13.33
N THR A 817 33.25 36.43 14.09
CA THR A 817 33.22 36.21 15.55
C THR A 817 33.67 34.82 15.97
N GLY A 818 33.91 33.91 15.02
CA GLY A 818 34.35 32.54 15.26
C GLY A 818 35.69 32.45 15.99
N GLU A 819 35.79 31.48 16.89
CA GLU A 819 36.99 31.13 17.66
C GLU A 819 37.09 29.62 17.91
N PHE A 820 38.31 29.10 17.76
CA PHE A 820 38.58 27.67 17.57
C PHE A 820 39.71 27.18 18.45
N GLY A 821 39.66 25.89 18.80
CA GLY A 821 40.71 25.24 19.58
C GLY A 821 40.33 23.84 20.06
N PRO A 822 41.31 23.04 20.49
CA PRO A 822 41.04 21.69 21.01
C PRO A 822 40.27 21.71 22.34
N MET A 823 40.32 22.82 23.07
CA MET A 823 39.56 23.11 24.28
C MET A 823 39.37 24.63 24.40
N GLY A 824 38.55 25.08 25.35
CA GLY A 824 38.38 26.51 25.64
C GLY A 824 39.72 27.18 25.97
N LEU A 825 39.94 28.40 25.45
CA LEU A 825 41.23 29.07 25.49
C LEU A 825 41.71 29.33 26.93
N GLU A 826 40.81 29.71 27.83
CA GLU A 826 41.14 29.91 29.24
C GLU A 826 41.70 28.64 29.90
N GLY A 827 41.10 27.48 29.60
CA GLY A 827 41.56 26.18 30.08
C GLY A 827 42.91 25.78 29.47
N ALA A 828 43.11 26.08 28.19
CA ALA A 828 44.38 25.84 27.51
C ALA A 828 45.54 26.62 28.16
N VAL A 829 45.33 27.90 28.49
CA VAL A 829 46.35 28.71 29.19
C VAL A 829 46.66 28.12 30.57
N GLN A 830 45.61 27.79 31.34
CA GLN A 830 45.77 27.23 32.68
C GLN A 830 46.51 25.89 32.67
N LEU A 831 46.30 25.05 31.66
CA LEU A 831 46.97 23.76 31.55
C LEU A 831 48.42 23.92 31.08
N ALA A 832 48.64 24.61 29.97
CA ALA A 832 49.95 24.69 29.30
C ALA A 832 50.96 25.54 30.08
N TYR A 833 50.51 26.61 30.75
CA TYR A 833 51.37 27.56 31.44
C TYR A 833 51.22 27.53 32.96
N SER A 834 50.58 26.49 33.54
CA SER A 834 50.37 26.33 34.99
C SER A 834 51.63 26.59 35.83
N LYS A 835 52.73 25.91 35.49
CA LYS A 835 54.02 26.02 36.22
C LYS A 835 54.65 27.40 36.08
N GLU A 836 54.52 28.02 34.91
CA GLU A 836 55.05 29.35 34.65
C GLU A 836 54.28 30.40 35.46
N LEU A 837 52.94 30.37 35.38
CA LEU A 837 52.08 31.31 36.10
C LEU A 837 52.21 31.15 37.62
N ALA A 838 52.33 29.92 38.13
CA ALA A 838 52.54 29.66 39.55
C ALA A 838 53.91 30.14 40.07
N ALA A 839 54.91 30.28 39.19
CA ALA A 839 56.22 30.81 39.55
C ALA A 839 56.25 32.35 39.70
N ILE A 840 55.20 33.04 39.24
CA ILE A 840 55.07 34.51 39.34
C ILE A 840 54.41 34.88 40.67
N ALA A 841 55.22 35.44 41.59
CA ALA A 841 54.76 35.82 42.93
C ALA A 841 53.88 37.08 42.96
N ASP A 842 54.04 37.99 41.99
CA ASP A 842 53.24 39.21 41.88
C ASP A 842 51.93 38.92 41.14
N ASP A 843 50.80 39.15 41.80
CA ASP A 843 49.47 38.86 41.25
C ASP A 843 49.17 39.69 39.98
N GLY A 844 49.61 40.96 39.95
CA GLY A 844 49.39 41.84 38.80
C GLY A 844 50.23 41.49 37.58
N GLU A 845 51.44 40.95 37.77
CA GLU A 845 52.29 40.40 36.72
C GLU A 845 51.75 39.05 36.23
N ARG A 846 51.28 38.19 37.13
CA ARG A 846 50.67 36.90 36.77
C ARG A 846 49.42 37.10 35.91
N ASP A 847 48.56 38.05 36.27
CA ASP A 847 47.36 38.40 35.50
C ASP A 847 47.67 39.03 34.14
N ARG A 848 48.76 39.81 34.04
CA ARG A 848 49.23 40.35 32.75
C ARG A 848 49.76 39.23 31.87
N ARG A 849 50.57 38.32 32.41
CA ARG A 849 51.13 37.17 31.69
C ARG A 849 50.04 36.18 31.24
N TYR A 850 49.06 35.92 32.10
CA TYR A 850 47.89 35.12 31.76
C TYR A 850 47.11 35.72 30.59
N ARG A 851 46.81 37.03 30.64
CA ARG A 851 46.13 37.75 29.55
C ARG A 851 46.94 37.72 28.26
N GLN A 852 48.25 37.90 28.33
CA GLN A 852 49.12 37.81 27.16
C GLN A 852 48.99 36.44 26.47
N HIS A 853 49.14 35.34 27.21
CA HIS A 853 49.00 33.98 26.64
C HIS A 853 47.58 33.74 26.10
N LEU A 854 46.55 34.27 26.77
CA LEU A 854 45.17 34.17 26.30
C LEU A 854 44.95 34.94 24.98
N ASP A 855 45.49 36.15 24.87
CA ASP A 855 45.41 36.98 23.66
C ASP A 855 46.18 36.32 22.50
N GLU A 856 47.33 35.70 22.77
CA GLU A 856 48.10 34.92 21.79
C GLU A 856 47.31 33.71 21.27
N LEU A 857 46.67 32.94 22.16
CA LEU A 857 45.82 31.81 21.76
C LEU A 857 44.55 32.27 21.03
N TYR A 858 43.96 33.40 21.44
CA TYR A 858 42.80 33.97 20.76
C TYR A 858 43.17 34.46 19.36
N ASP A 859 44.28 35.17 19.21
CA ASP A 859 44.75 35.61 17.89
C ASP A 859 45.01 34.39 17.00
N ALA A 860 45.66 33.34 17.51
CA ALA A 860 45.91 32.12 16.75
C ALA A 860 44.65 31.32 16.40
N GLY A 861 43.59 31.42 17.22
CA GLY A 861 42.35 30.64 17.14
C GLY A 861 41.14 31.39 16.59
N LYS A 862 41.23 32.71 16.32
CA LYS A 862 40.12 33.46 15.70
C LYS A 862 39.88 32.99 14.26
N ALA A 863 38.64 33.11 13.79
CA ALA A 863 38.18 32.53 12.52
C ALA A 863 39.10 32.80 11.33
N ILE A 864 39.50 34.06 11.13
CA ILE A 864 40.36 34.44 10.00
C ILE A 864 41.70 33.69 10.04
N ASN A 865 42.31 33.53 11.23
CA ASN A 865 43.60 32.86 11.37
C ASN A 865 43.46 31.33 11.33
N SER A 866 42.33 30.78 11.76
CA SER A 866 42.02 29.35 11.60
C SER A 866 41.71 28.98 10.14
N ALA A 867 41.02 29.84 9.39
CA ALA A 867 40.77 29.61 7.97
C ALA A 867 42.05 29.60 7.13
N MET A 868 43.08 30.37 7.51
CA MET A 868 44.41 30.29 6.89
C MET A 868 45.07 28.90 7.02
N LYS A 869 44.63 28.09 8.00
CA LYS A 869 45.09 26.71 8.22
C LYS A 869 44.20 25.69 7.51
N GLN A 870 43.11 26.13 6.89
CA GLN A 870 42.07 25.29 6.28
C GLN A 870 41.44 24.31 7.27
N ASP A 871 41.22 24.74 8.52
CA ASP A 871 40.49 23.94 9.52
C ASP A 871 38.98 23.80 9.17
N PHE A 872 38.47 24.68 8.30
CA PHE A 872 37.11 24.72 7.75
C PHE A 872 37.14 25.53 6.41
N ASP A 873 36.00 25.64 5.72
CA ASP A 873 35.98 26.06 4.31
C ASP A 873 36.17 27.57 4.09
N GLU A 874 35.47 28.42 4.85
CA GLU A 874 35.52 29.88 4.65
C GLU A 874 35.05 30.68 5.88
N VAL A 875 35.56 31.90 6.03
CA VAL A 875 34.99 32.93 6.92
C VAL A 875 34.14 33.89 6.11
N ILE A 876 32.84 33.94 6.40
CA ILE A 876 31.87 34.67 5.58
C ILE A 876 31.35 35.93 6.29
N ASP A 877 30.81 36.88 5.52
CA ASP A 877 29.93 37.91 6.11
C ASP A 877 28.65 37.22 6.62
N PRO A 878 28.21 37.44 7.88
CA PRO A 878 26.98 36.85 8.40
C PRO A 878 25.76 37.04 7.49
N ALA A 879 25.68 38.14 6.75
CA ALA A 879 24.59 38.42 5.81
C ALA A 879 24.56 37.49 4.57
N GLU A 880 25.64 36.75 4.30
CA GLU A 880 25.75 35.81 3.19
C GLU A 880 25.36 34.37 3.58
N THR A 881 25.15 34.09 4.87
CA THR A 881 24.88 32.73 5.39
C THR A 881 23.75 32.04 4.62
N ARG A 882 22.65 32.76 4.40
CA ARG A 882 21.49 32.23 3.67
C ARG A 882 21.82 31.82 2.23
N ARG A 883 22.66 32.60 1.54
CA ARG A 883 23.12 32.29 0.18
C ARG A 883 23.97 31.01 0.17
N TRP A 884 24.84 30.84 1.16
CA TRP A 884 25.64 29.62 1.31
C TRP A 884 24.75 28.40 1.51
N VAL A 885 23.80 28.46 2.44
CA VAL A 885 22.82 27.37 2.68
C VAL A 885 22.08 27.02 1.39
N ALA A 886 21.50 28.01 0.70
CA ALA A 886 20.72 27.78 -0.51
C ALA A 886 21.56 27.26 -1.68
N SER A 887 22.79 27.75 -1.84
CA SER A 887 23.67 27.38 -2.97
C SER A 887 24.25 25.98 -2.79
N THR A 888 24.71 25.62 -1.59
CA THR A 888 25.27 24.30 -1.30
C THR A 888 24.24 23.20 -1.48
N LEU A 889 22.97 23.45 -1.10
CA LEU A 889 21.88 22.46 -1.23
C LEU A 889 21.23 22.42 -2.63
N ARG A 890 21.57 23.32 -3.56
CA ARG A 890 20.85 23.45 -4.84
C ARG A 890 21.00 22.24 -5.77
N SER A 891 22.05 21.46 -5.62
CA SER A 891 22.39 20.32 -6.50
C SER A 891 22.52 18.98 -5.76
N PHE A 892 22.10 18.92 -4.50
CA PHE A 892 22.15 17.66 -3.75
C PHE A 892 20.93 16.82 -4.14
N PRO A 893 21.10 15.59 -4.66
CA PRO A 893 19.97 14.73 -4.98
C PRO A 893 19.21 14.43 -3.69
N THR A 894 17.88 14.57 -3.72
CA THR A 894 17.03 14.05 -2.66
C THR A 894 17.29 12.54 -2.59
N TYR A 895 17.69 12.03 -1.43
CA TYR A 895 18.00 10.62 -1.28
C TYR A 895 16.72 9.79 -1.47
N GLU A 896 16.66 8.96 -2.53
CA GLU A 896 15.52 8.10 -2.87
C GLU A 896 15.64 6.66 -2.34
N GLY A 897 16.62 6.36 -1.48
CA GLY A 897 16.80 5.02 -0.94
C GLY A 897 15.75 4.66 0.13
N GLU A 898 15.44 3.37 0.29
CA GLU A 898 14.53 2.93 1.34
C GLU A 898 15.02 3.36 2.73
N ALA A 899 14.14 4.00 3.51
CA ALA A 899 14.41 4.30 4.89
C ALA A 899 14.46 2.99 5.70
N THR A 900 15.68 2.53 6.00
CA THR A 900 15.93 1.25 6.68
C THR A 900 16.12 1.39 8.19
N ARG A 901 16.07 2.62 8.74
CA ARG A 901 16.31 2.90 10.16
C ARG A 901 15.11 3.59 10.80
N TYR A 902 14.71 3.09 11.97
CA TYR A 902 13.68 3.72 12.78
C TYR A 902 14.25 4.97 13.48
N VAL A 903 13.39 5.96 13.71
CA VAL A 903 13.67 7.06 14.65
C VAL A 903 13.41 6.52 16.04
N ASP A 904 14.41 6.53 16.91
CA ASP A 904 14.18 6.06 18.27
C ASP A 904 13.26 7.04 19.03
N THR A 905 12.57 6.52 20.04
CA THR A 905 11.55 7.30 20.76
C THR A 905 12.15 8.24 21.81
N TRP A 906 13.48 8.27 21.97
CA TRP A 906 14.17 8.94 23.07
C TRP A 906 14.74 10.30 22.70
#